data_AF-A0A833S7Z2-F1
#
_entry.id   AF-A0A833S7Z2-F1
#
_cell.length_a   1.000
_cell.length_b   1.000
_cell.length_c   1.000
_cell.angle_alpha   90.00
_cell.angle_beta   90.00
_cell.angle_gamma   90.00
#
_symmetry.space_group_name_H-M   'P 1'
#
loop_
_entity.id
_entity.type
_entity.pdbx_description
1 polymer ?
#
loop_
_entity_poly.entity_id
_entity_poly.type
_entity_poly.pdbx_seq_one_letter_code
_entity_poly.pdbx_strand_id
1 'polypeptide(L)'
;MSTLLALDLSTNMDKQEFAMDIRDSAINWINDIEQDSAYARWSSSLTELLRPTFPGMLRNIRRNLYNLVCTRHQRSKVITICIDTNVLIINPLSGESTPLLTLAQSLYLHSAPLRVGFVFVTNYNTSITGLSDASVAVNNAFHYFVETKGSEHALQFLIDLGNYIGPDDADVEDVKKAIKVQDSSANINYILGEESEYDVGRHLANDFVKRSGFKKFPQALLNGVPLSSDQLNANSFEEAVLSTIMSQTPSLQKAVYRGEITEGDDVVDYIMNQPNVMPRLNERILKPEKHTWLNLIGSIPNDEDYTKWSPQDLSTWLMNKMRYMYVPRRTSVHHLYTFWIVANLNDPEGRRLLREALEYIESNADVRITVIVNPLVNTSDDDDDTIDINQIVLAALHSLPVEKSIRFIRNIIKEDAVASDDKVDVEEEAVKERLKNQADELFVHRRYVKTVLNLEQGDRAIVCNGRLIGPLDEGEEFTSEDFSLLERFSQSTYDDKLFKKLIKGQLLENDEYERSEITDDMIMKITSLLASHPQTRSRFHVPFHGDEYSAIKVPAMNPDEVAFNLIAIVDPVSRGAQKLGPILKTLQQSLNCNVKVFLNCLDKNSDMPLKSFYRFVFEPQLQFSTDGRVNGAMAKFTKLPTSSLLTQYIHAPENWLVEVVRSVYDLDNIKLDNVAIGVHSEFELEHLLLEGHCFEAVIGNPPRGLQITLGTEKQPLMVDTIVMANLGYFQLKANPGEWVLRLRQGRSAEIYDFTTIGGQDVLQNGNDVKVVISSLRSHVLKVKVSKKPDKMGMDLLSEDDKSSGLWNSISRTFTTAEDSDDQDEKLNIFSLASGHLYERFLKIMMLSVIKHTKSPVKFWFLKNYLSPTLKDFLPHMAKEYGFEYELVQYKWPRWLHQQTEKQRTIWGYKILFLDVLFPLNVKKIIFVDADQVVRADLKELATMDLAGAPYAYTPFCDSRKEMDGFRFWKQGYWRNHLQGRSYHISALYVVDLKRFRRIAAGDRLRGQYQALSQDPNSLANLDQDLPNNMIHQVAIKTLPQEWLWCETWCDDESKRYAKTIDLCNNPMTKEAKLQAAVRILPEWIGYDEEIKALQLKLENENRQTEKEENETFEDMEAFAKHEEL
;
A
#
# COMPACT_ATOMS: atom_id res chain seq x y z
N MET A 1 -22.04 -25.52 -1.12
CA MET A 1 -20.92 -24.86 -1.85
C MET A 1 -20.98 -23.32 -1.78
N SER A 2 -21.87 -22.64 -2.53
CA SER A 2 -21.91 -21.17 -2.64
C SER A 2 -22.02 -20.44 -1.28
N THR A 3 -22.78 -20.99 -0.35
CA THR A 3 -22.97 -20.52 1.03
C THR A 3 -21.69 -20.53 1.88
N LEU A 4 -20.76 -21.46 1.60
CA LEU A 4 -19.44 -21.53 2.24
C LEU A 4 -18.48 -20.52 1.61
N LEU A 5 -18.51 -20.35 0.29
CA LEU A 5 -17.77 -19.29 -0.40
C LEU A 5 -18.25 -17.89 -0.01
N ALA A 6 -19.44 -17.74 0.59
CA ALA A 6 -19.94 -16.53 1.22
C ALA A 6 -19.77 -16.53 2.76
N LEU A 7 -18.79 -17.25 3.30
CA LEU A 7 -18.29 -17.03 4.65
C LEU A 7 -17.23 -15.94 4.64
N ASP A 8 -17.43 -14.90 5.43
CA ASP A 8 -16.40 -13.90 5.69
C ASP A 8 -15.38 -14.45 6.70
N LEU A 9 -14.49 -15.30 6.20
CA LEU A 9 -13.31 -15.77 6.94
C LEU A 9 -12.16 -14.75 6.89
N SER A 10 -12.38 -13.54 6.38
CA SER A 10 -11.38 -12.49 6.58
C SER A 10 -11.25 -12.19 8.08
N THR A 11 -10.01 -12.05 8.48
CA THR A 11 -9.62 -11.43 9.73
C THR A 11 -10.03 -9.96 9.66
N ASN A 12 -11.21 -9.63 10.20
CA ASN A 12 -11.45 -8.25 10.70
C ASN A 12 -10.39 -7.87 11.77
N MET A 13 -9.68 -8.89 12.29
CA MET A 13 -8.48 -8.79 13.12
C MET A 13 -7.23 -8.29 12.38
N ASP A 14 -7.23 -8.15 11.04
CA ASP A 14 -6.17 -7.44 10.27
C ASP A 14 -6.02 -5.96 10.69
N LYS A 15 -6.93 -5.46 11.54
CA LYS A 15 -6.90 -4.15 12.19
C LYS A 15 -7.12 -4.21 13.71
N GLN A 16 -7.22 -5.39 14.30
CA GLN A 16 -7.39 -5.53 15.76
C GLN A 16 -6.16 -6.24 16.30
N GLU A 17 -5.28 -5.44 16.87
CA GLU A 17 -4.10 -5.92 17.56
C GLU A 17 -4.52 -6.77 18.78
N PHE A 18 -3.87 -7.92 18.97
CA PHE A 18 -4.22 -8.85 20.05
C PHE A 18 -3.75 -8.30 21.39
N ALA A 19 -4.58 -8.47 22.43
CA ALA A 19 -4.31 -7.96 23.77
C ALA A 19 -4.02 -9.10 24.76
N MET A 20 -3.20 -8.83 25.77
CA MET A 20 -3.08 -9.65 26.98
C MET A 20 -4.01 -9.10 28.07
N ASP A 21 -4.55 -9.95 28.94
CA ASP A 21 -5.30 -9.48 30.12
C ASP A 21 -4.38 -8.78 31.11
N ILE A 22 -4.73 -7.56 31.52
CA ILE A 22 -3.96 -6.71 32.46
C ILE A 22 -4.63 -6.60 33.84
N ARG A 23 -5.66 -7.40 34.15
CA ARG A 23 -6.25 -7.53 35.50
C ARG A 23 -5.41 -8.43 36.41
N ASP A 24 -4.09 -8.28 36.34
CA ASP A 24 -3.13 -9.18 37.00
C ASP A 24 -2.46 -8.51 38.21
N SER A 25 -2.38 -9.24 39.32
CA SER A 25 -1.70 -8.82 40.54
C SER A 25 -0.18 -8.72 40.41
N ALA A 26 0.39 -9.13 39.27
CA ALA A 26 1.77 -8.84 38.90
C ALA A 26 2.03 -7.33 38.63
N ILE A 27 0.99 -6.54 38.35
CA ILE A 27 1.12 -5.15 37.90
C ILE A 27 1.01 -4.15 39.07
N ASN A 28 2.14 -3.56 39.42
CA ASN A 28 2.29 -2.46 40.36
C ASN A 28 1.77 -1.14 39.76
N TRP A 29 0.50 -0.82 40.01
CA TRP A 29 -0.10 0.45 39.61
C TRP A 29 0.39 1.62 40.46
N ILE A 30 0.78 2.71 39.81
CA ILE A 30 1.33 3.93 40.41
C ILE A 30 0.26 5.01 40.60
N ASN A 31 -0.79 4.99 39.79
CA ASN A 31 -1.98 5.85 39.91
C ASN A 31 -3.28 5.07 39.68
N ASP A 32 -4.39 5.69 40.10
CA ASP A 32 -5.76 5.31 39.75
C ASP A 32 -6.56 6.57 39.40
N ILE A 33 -7.01 6.66 38.15
CA ILE A 33 -7.72 7.83 37.63
C ILE A 33 -9.06 8.02 38.36
N GLU A 34 -9.65 6.95 38.90
CA GLU A 34 -10.94 7.00 39.59
C GLU A 34 -10.80 7.38 41.06
N GLN A 35 -9.68 7.03 41.72
CA GLN A 35 -9.51 7.27 43.16
C GLN A 35 -8.61 8.47 43.51
N ASP A 36 -7.54 8.74 42.74
CA ASP A 36 -6.52 9.72 43.16
C ASP A 36 -7.05 11.17 43.18
N SER A 37 -6.62 11.92 44.20
CA SER A 37 -7.06 13.31 44.41
C SER A 37 -6.66 14.27 43.28
N ALA A 38 -5.63 13.93 42.49
CA ALA A 38 -5.20 14.68 41.30
C ALA A 38 -6.31 14.79 40.24
N TYR A 39 -7.06 13.71 40.02
CA TYR A 39 -8.11 13.62 38.99
C TYR A 39 -9.50 14.03 39.50
N ALA A 40 -9.62 14.40 40.78
CA ALA A 40 -10.90 14.73 41.41
C ALA A 40 -11.65 15.94 40.80
N ARG A 41 -10.99 16.73 39.95
CA ARG A 41 -11.60 17.83 39.17
C ARG A 41 -12.26 17.39 37.85
N TRP A 42 -12.03 16.15 37.42
CA TRP A 42 -12.53 15.64 36.14
C TRP A 42 -13.92 15.02 36.29
N SER A 43 -14.67 15.01 35.18
CA SER A 43 -16.00 14.40 35.13
C SER A 43 -15.88 12.87 35.12
N SER A 44 -16.62 12.18 35.96
CA SER A 44 -16.70 10.70 35.95
C SER A 44 -17.65 10.15 34.88
N SER A 45 -18.33 11.01 34.12
CA SER A 45 -19.32 10.57 33.14
C SER A 45 -18.68 10.13 31.82
N LEU A 46 -18.93 8.88 31.44
CA LEU A 46 -18.57 8.32 30.13
C LEU A 46 -19.22 9.07 28.96
N THR A 47 -20.32 9.81 29.18
CA THR A 47 -20.92 10.66 28.14
C THR A 47 -19.99 11.75 27.62
N GLU A 48 -18.93 12.09 28.37
CA GLU A 48 -17.92 13.06 27.90
C GLU A 48 -17.02 12.51 26.78
N LEU A 49 -17.01 11.17 26.55
CA LEU A 49 -16.44 10.57 25.33
C LEU A 49 -17.19 10.98 24.06
N LEU A 50 -18.47 11.35 24.16
CA LEU A 50 -19.31 11.68 23.01
C LEU A 50 -19.30 13.18 22.64
N ARG A 51 -18.74 14.06 23.48
CA ARG A 51 -18.64 15.49 23.17
C ARG A 51 -17.65 15.75 22.01
N PRO A 52 -17.87 16.72 21.12
CA PRO A 52 -16.88 17.10 20.11
C PRO A 52 -15.64 17.71 20.76
N THR A 53 -14.45 17.30 20.30
CA THR A 53 -13.14 17.83 20.70
C THR A 53 -12.30 18.09 19.44
N PHE A 54 -11.23 18.89 19.56
CA PHE A 54 -10.27 19.01 18.46
C PHE A 54 -9.52 17.68 18.23
N PRO A 55 -9.20 17.31 16.99
CA PRO A 55 -8.35 16.15 16.70
C PRO A 55 -7.00 16.26 17.42
N GLY A 56 -6.50 15.14 17.95
CA GLY A 56 -5.25 15.08 18.73
C GLY A 56 -5.39 15.42 20.22
N MET A 57 -6.51 16.00 20.68
CA MET A 57 -6.71 16.25 22.11
C MET A 57 -7.16 14.98 22.85
N LEU A 58 -6.39 14.59 23.87
CA LEU A 58 -6.82 13.61 24.88
C LEU A 58 -8.01 14.13 25.70
N ARG A 59 -8.75 13.21 26.34
CA ARG A 59 -9.99 13.50 27.08
C ARG A 59 -9.81 13.28 28.57
N ASN A 60 -9.93 14.36 29.35
CA ASN A 60 -9.78 14.37 30.80
C ASN A 60 -11.07 13.88 31.49
N ILE A 61 -11.22 12.55 31.56
CA ILE A 61 -12.37 11.86 32.16
C ILE A 61 -11.87 11.05 33.35
N ARG A 62 -12.59 11.13 34.48
CA ARG A 62 -12.25 10.44 35.73
C ARG A 62 -12.63 8.95 35.66
N ARG A 63 -12.03 8.22 34.72
CA ARG A 63 -12.25 6.78 34.42
C ARG A 63 -10.97 6.11 33.93
N ASN A 64 -10.74 4.83 34.27
CA ASN A 64 -9.55 4.06 33.87
C ASN A 64 -9.59 3.55 32.42
N LEU A 65 -9.74 4.47 31.45
CA LEU A 65 -9.96 4.18 30.01
C LEU A 65 -8.74 3.64 29.26
N TYR A 66 -7.53 4.03 29.67
CA TYR A 66 -6.27 3.72 28.98
C TYR A 66 -5.21 3.33 30.01
N ASN A 67 -4.62 2.14 29.87
CA ASN A 67 -3.79 1.49 30.87
C ASN A 67 -2.50 0.94 30.21
N LEU A 68 -1.29 1.20 30.72
CA LEU A 68 -0.04 1.07 29.93
C LEU A 68 1.15 0.40 30.67
N VAL A 69 1.90 -0.48 29.97
CA VAL A 69 2.88 -1.46 30.54
C VAL A 69 4.03 -1.86 29.54
N CYS A 70 5.27 -1.32 29.59
CA CYS A 70 6.47 -1.60 28.71
C CYS A 70 7.40 -2.78 29.09
N THR A 71 8.70 -2.80 28.73
CA THR A 71 9.85 -3.66 29.21
C THR A 71 11.21 -2.99 28.82
N ARG A 72 12.40 -3.63 28.94
CA ARG A 72 13.73 -3.21 28.33
C ARG A 72 14.72 -4.42 28.26
N HIS A 73 15.75 -4.57 27.40
CA HIS A 73 16.63 -3.66 26.63
C HIS A 73 17.20 -4.22 25.29
N GLN A 74 17.15 -3.40 24.22
CA GLN A 74 18.22 -3.09 23.22
C GLN A 74 17.67 -2.09 22.14
N ARG A 75 18.42 -1.21 21.44
CA ARG A 75 19.82 -0.71 21.52
C ARG A 75 19.98 0.62 20.74
N SER A 76 21.14 1.31 20.83
CA SER A 76 21.69 2.39 19.94
C SER A 76 21.29 3.86 20.22
N LYS A 77 22.05 4.83 19.66
CA LYS A 77 22.44 6.11 20.32
C LYS A 77 21.87 7.45 19.77
N VAL A 78 21.98 8.47 20.64
CA VAL A 78 21.98 9.96 20.46
C VAL A 78 20.64 10.68 20.82
N ILE A 79 20.74 11.96 21.24
CA ILE A 79 19.90 12.65 22.24
C ILE A 79 19.29 13.96 21.68
N THR A 80 18.08 14.40 22.11
CA THR A 80 17.76 15.76 22.68
C THR A 80 16.31 16.29 22.48
N ILE A 81 15.48 16.18 23.54
CA ILE A 81 14.41 17.12 24.03
C ILE A 81 12.99 17.17 23.37
N CYS A 82 11.96 17.07 24.26
CA CYS A 82 10.49 17.36 24.16
C CYS A 82 9.56 16.39 23.37
N ILE A 83 8.29 16.11 23.75
CA ILE A 83 7.45 16.36 24.98
C ILE A 83 6.20 15.42 24.94
N ASP A 84 5.86 14.73 26.05
CA ASP A 84 4.56 14.06 26.45
C ASP A 84 4.34 12.51 26.41
N THR A 85 4.36 11.88 27.61
CA THR A 85 3.65 10.65 28.09
C THR A 85 4.07 9.20 27.67
N ASN A 86 4.15 8.21 28.63
CA ASN A 86 4.05 6.70 28.50
C ASN A 86 4.52 5.81 29.71
N VAL A 87 4.28 4.47 29.75
CA VAL A 87 4.46 3.53 30.93
C VAL A 87 4.93 2.06 30.62
N LEU A 88 5.20 1.17 31.62
CA LEU A 88 6.46 0.40 31.79
C LEU A 88 6.52 -0.90 32.69
N ILE A 89 6.69 -2.13 32.16
CA ILE A 89 7.56 -3.15 32.84
C ILE A 89 9.01 -2.72 32.64
N ILE A 90 9.92 -3.13 33.52
CA ILE A 90 11.33 -2.74 33.46
C ILE A 90 12.27 -3.88 33.94
N ASN A 91 13.45 -4.01 33.32
CA ASN A 91 14.66 -4.47 34.03
C ASN A 91 15.40 -3.19 34.48
N PRO A 92 15.44 -2.88 35.79
CA PRO A 92 15.81 -1.55 36.26
C PRO A 92 17.32 -1.32 36.33
N LEU A 93 18.11 -2.38 36.07
CA LEU A 93 19.57 -2.30 36.02
C LEU A 93 20.09 -1.86 34.66
N SER A 94 19.24 -1.84 33.62
CA SER A 94 19.68 -1.55 32.25
C SER A 94 19.48 -0.08 31.86
N GLY A 95 20.58 0.59 31.52
CA GLY A 95 20.66 2.05 31.38
C GLY A 95 19.85 2.65 30.21
N GLU A 96 19.35 1.83 29.29
CA GLU A 96 18.42 2.29 28.26
C GLU A 96 16.94 2.27 28.71
N SER A 97 16.62 1.85 29.94
CA SER A 97 15.25 1.96 30.48
C SER A 97 14.89 3.38 30.91
N THR A 98 15.91 4.19 31.23
CA THR A 98 15.81 5.56 31.74
C THR A 98 14.93 6.50 30.91
N PRO A 99 15.00 6.55 29.55
CA PRO A 99 14.14 7.44 28.77
C PRO A 99 12.65 7.14 28.94
N LEU A 100 12.31 5.86 29.14
CA LEU A 100 10.95 5.43 29.40
C LEU A 100 10.55 5.84 30.83
N LEU A 101 11.40 5.57 31.83
CA LEU A 101 11.16 5.95 33.24
C LEU A 101 10.85 7.44 33.40
N THR A 102 11.67 8.30 32.78
CA THR A 102 11.45 9.76 32.76
C THR A 102 10.09 10.12 32.18
N LEU A 103 9.65 9.41 31.14
CA LEU A 103 8.38 9.64 30.45
C LEU A 103 7.15 9.17 31.27
N ALA A 104 7.31 8.13 32.10
CA ALA A 104 6.30 7.69 33.07
C ALA A 104 6.19 8.61 34.28
N GLN A 105 7.31 9.14 34.79
CA GLN A 105 7.29 10.17 35.82
C GLN A 105 6.63 11.46 35.29
N SER A 106 6.97 11.89 34.07
CA SER A 106 6.31 13.00 33.39
C SER A 106 4.80 12.80 33.28
N LEU A 107 4.36 11.60 32.91
CA LEU A 107 2.95 11.19 32.84
C LEU A 107 2.19 11.45 34.15
N TYR A 108 2.78 10.98 35.25
CA TYR A 108 2.24 11.05 36.59
C TYR A 108 2.18 12.50 37.10
N LEU A 109 3.30 13.23 37.00
CA LEU A 109 3.42 14.62 37.44
C LEU A 109 2.49 15.59 36.68
N HIS A 110 2.25 15.34 35.39
CA HIS A 110 1.32 16.14 34.58
C HIS A 110 -0.14 15.68 34.64
N SER A 111 -0.45 14.62 35.40
CA SER A 111 -1.81 14.10 35.60
C SER A 111 -2.55 13.83 34.27
N ALA A 112 -1.90 13.17 33.30
CA ALA A 112 -2.56 12.85 32.04
C ALA A 112 -3.60 11.71 32.21
N PRO A 113 -4.56 11.54 31.26
CA PRO A 113 -5.66 10.58 31.39
C PRO A 113 -5.25 9.14 31.03
N LEU A 114 -4.21 8.64 31.69
CA LEU A 114 -3.55 7.35 31.45
C LEU A 114 -3.19 6.69 32.80
N ARG A 115 -3.50 5.40 32.94
CA ARG A 115 -3.16 4.59 34.10
C ARG A 115 -1.80 3.92 33.94
N VAL A 116 -1.02 3.96 35.01
CA VAL A 116 0.43 3.80 35.02
C VAL A 116 0.79 2.53 35.80
N GLY A 117 1.18 1.45 35.12
CA GLY A 117 1.45 0.14 35.73
C GLY A 117 2.85 -0.43 35.42
N PHE A 118 3.50 -0.99 36.42
CA PHE A 118 4.83 -1.60 36.32
C PHE A 118 4.84 -3.09 36.68
N VAL A 119 5.64 -3.88 35.98
CA VAL A 119 6.11 -5.20 36.43
C VAL A 119 7.64 -5.14 36.43
N PHE A 120 8.33 -6.00 37.18
CA PHE A 120 9.80 -6.06 37.13
C PHE A 120 10.29 -7.43 36.64
N VAL A 121 11.16 -7.40 35.63
CA VAL A 121 11.91 -8.59 35.22
C VAL A 121 13.06 -8.77 36.21
N THR A 122 12.98 -9.81 37.01
CA THR A 122 13.88 -10.06 38.15
C THR A 122 14.34 -11.50 38.19
N ASN A 123 15.33 -11.81 39.01
CA ASN A 123 15.72 -13.17 39.29
C ASN A 123 14.61 -13.88 40.08
N TYR A 124 13.91 -14.80 39.42
CA TYR A 124 12.72 -15.46 39.98
C TYR A 124 13.01 -16.64 40.92
N ASN A 125 14.28 -16.87 41.29
CA ASN A 125 14.67 -17.89 42.27
C ASN A 125 14.47 -17.36 43.70
N THR A 126 13.65 -18.04 44.50
CA THR A 126 13.38 -17.71 45.90
C THR A 126 14.58 -17.88 46.82
N SER A 127 15.56 -18.71 46.45
CA SER A 127 16.81 -18.89 47.21
C SER A 127 17.80 -17.73 47.06
N ILE A 128 17.40 -16.64 46.38
CA ILE A 128 18.23 -15.48 46.05
C ILE A 128 17.55 -14.21 46.60
N THR A 129 18.34 -13.33 47.23
CA THR A 129 17.88 -12.15 47.97
C THR A 129 18.42 -10.85 47.37
N GLY A 130 17.89 -9.71 47.80
CA GLY A 130 18.40 -8.39 47.41
C GLY A 130 19.82 -8.07 47.92
N LEU A 131 20.41 -8.90 48.78
CA LEU A 131 21.83 -8.80 49.15
C LEU A 131 22.75 -9.54 48.16
N SER A 132 22.23 -10.49 47.38
CA SER A 132 22.99 -11.29 46.41
C SER A 132 22.67 -10.99 44.94
N ASP A 133 21.52 -10.39 44.64
CA ASP A 133 21.09 -10.07 43.27
C ASP A 133 20.49 -8.67 43.18
N ALA A 134 21.01 -7.84 42.26
CA ALA A 134 20.63 -6.45 42.11
C ALA A 134 19.19 -6.26 41.59
N SER A 135 18.63 -7.21 40.85
CA SER A 135 17.27 -7.12 40.32
C SER A 135 16.24 -7.31 41.44
N VAL A 136 16.50 -8.27 42.33
CA VAL A 136 15.73 -8.46 43.58
C VAL A 136 15.91 -7.23 44.48
N ALA A 137 17.12 -6.67 44.55
CA ALA A 137 17.39 -5.49 45.37
C ALA A 137 16.54 -4.27 44.98
N VAL A 138 16.36 -4.03 43.67
CA VAL A 138 15.51 -2.92 43.19
C VAL A 138 14.03 -3.18 43.42
N ASN A 139 13.56 -4.44 43.26
CA ASN A 139 12.17 -4.80 43.55
C ASN A 139 11.80 -4.43 45.00
N ASN A 140 12.60 -4.89 45.96
CA ASN A 140 12.39 -4.62 47.37
C ASN A 140 12.48 -3.13 47.71
N ALA A 141 13.46 -2.43 47.13
CA ALA A 141 13.63 -0.99 47.35
C ALA A 141 12.47 -0.16 46.77
N PHE A 142 11.93 -0.54 45.60
CA PHE A 142 10.75 0.09 45.02
C PHE A 142 9.52 -0.09 45.92
N HIS A 143 9.23 -1.32 46.36
CA HIS A 143 8.12 -1.59 47.27
C HIS A 143 8.26 -0.85 48.61
N TYR A 144 9.47 -0.79 49.18
CA TYR A 144 9.78 0.02 50.36
C TYR A 144 9.43 1.51 50.17
N PHE A 145 9.79 2.12 49.03
CA PHE A 145 9.48 3.53 48.77
C PHE A 145 8.00 3.78 48.48
N VAL A 146 7.30 2.86 47.80
CA VAL A 146 5.84 2.95 47.59
C VAL A 146 5.11 2.98 48.93
N GLU A 147 5.43 2.06 49.85
CA GLU A 147 4.73 1.96 51.14
C GLU A 147 5.10 3.10 52.10
N THR A 148 6.38 3.50 52.17
CA THR A 148 6.84 4.48 53.16
C THR A 148 6.70 5.94 52.73
N LYS A 149 6.76 6.23 51.41
CA LYS A 149 6.80 7.62 50.87
C LYS A 149 5.90 7.86 49.65
N GLY A 150 5.19 6.84 49.17
CA GLY A 150 4.29 6.93 48.02
C GLY A 150 4.99 6.86 46.65
N SER A 151 4.19 6.63 45.62
CA SER A 151 4.65 6.28 44.26
C SER A 151 5.56 7.31 43.59
N GLU A 152 5.43 8.60 43.93
CA GLU A 152 6.31 9.68 43.45
C GLU A 152 7.77 9.44 43.84
N HIS A 153 8.01 9.05 45.10
CA HIS A 153 9.35 8.75 45.59
C HIS A 153 9.88 7.44 44.97
N ALA A 154 9.03 6.43 44.80
CA ALA A 154 9.42 5.18 44.14
C ALA A 154 9.79 5.36 42.66
N LEU A 155 9.16 6.31 41.94
CA LEU A 155 9.60 6.72 40.59
C LEU A 155 10.93 7.47 40.61
N GLN A 156 11.09 8.42 41.53
CA GLN A 156 12.34 9.17 41.66
C GLN A 156 13.52 8.24 41.99
N PHE A 157 13.32 7.22 42.83
CA PHE A 157 14.32 6.17 43.11
C PHE A 157 14.84 5.48 41.85
N LEU A 158 13.94 5.07 40.94
CA LEU A 158 14.32 4.38 39.70
C LEU A 158 15.09 5.31 38.73
N ILE A 159 14.78 6.61 38.74
CA ILE A 159 15.50 7.61 37.95
C ILE A 159 16.87 7.94 38.58
N ASP A 160 16.93 8.06 39.91
CA ASP A 160 18.18 8.27 40.66
C ASP A 160 19.13 7.09 40.46
N LEU A 161 18.63 5.84 40.56
CA LEU A 161 19.34 4.61 40.20
C LEU A 161 19.87 4.67 38.75
N GLY A 162 19.05 5.17 37.82
CA GLY A 162 19.43 5.36 36.41
C GLY A 162 20.68 6.21 36.17
N ASN A 163 21.06 7.07 37.13
CA ASN A 163 22.30 7.87 37.06
C ASN A 163 23.55 7.11 37.51
N TYR A 164 23.40 5.94 38.15
CA TYR A 164 24.50 5.08 38.61
C TYR A 164 24.78 3.90 37.67
N ILE A 165 23.90 3.62 36.69
CA ILE A 165 24.06 2.51 35.75
C ILE A 165 25.27 2.75 34.83
N GLY A 166 26.25 1.84 34.90
CA GLY A 166 27.45 1.85 34.06
C GLY A 166 27.26 1.16 32.70
N PRO A 167 28.34 0.96 31.94
CA PRO A 167 28.32 0.13 30.73
C PRO A 167 28.21 -1.38 31.03
N ASP A 168 28.42 -1.77 32.29
CA ASP A 168 28.43 -3.15 32.78
C ASP A 168 27.16 -3.46 33.63
N ASP A 169 26.04 -2.78 33.32
CA ASP A 169 24.80 -2.68 34.11
C ASP A 169 25.04 -2.13 35.55
N ALA A 170 24.11 -2.35 36.49
CA ALA A 170 24.17 -1.82 37.87
C ALA A 170 24.24 -2.91 38.94
N ASP A 171 25.13 -2.69 39.91
CA ASP A 171 25.49 -3.64 40.96
C ASP A 171 24.68 -3.43 42.26
N VAL A 172 24.67 -4.43 43.14
CA VAL A 172 23.95 -4.38 44.43
C VAL A 172 24.40 -3.18 45.29
N GLU A 173 25.68 -2.78 45.21
CA GLU A 173 26.20 -1.62 45.93
C GLU A 173 25.71 -0.28 45.37
N ASP A 174 25.33 -0.19 44.09
CA ASP A 174 24.75 1.02 43.50
C ASP A 174 23.28 1.19 43.89
N VAL A 175 22.53 0.08 43.98
CA VAL A 175 21.19 0.07 44.59
C VAL A 175 21.26 0.57 46.05
N LYS A 176 22.24 0.09 46.83
CA LYS A 176 22.48 0.55 48.22
C LYS A 176 22.86 2.04 48.32
N LYS A 177 23.53 2.62 47.31
CA LYS A 177 23.81 4.06 47.23
C LYS A 177 22.52 4.84 46.93
N ALA A 178 21.76 4.43 45.92
CA ALA A 178 20.51 5.08 45.53
C ALA A 178 19.48 5.12 46.68
N ILE A 179 19.29 4.01 47.42
CA ILE A 179 18.44 3.99 48.63
C ILE A 179 18.90 5.05 49.64
N LYS A 180 20.21 5.13 49.93
CA LYS A 180 20.79 6.06 50.92
C LYS A 180 20.73 7.54 50.51
N VAL A 181 20.67 7.85 49.22
CA VAL A 181 20.51 9.22 48.72
C VAL A 181 19.12 9.74 49.02
N GLN A 182 18.09 8.89 48.87
CA GLN A 182 16.69 9.26 49.09
C GLN A 182 16.18 8.98 50.51
N ASP A 183 16.82 8.07 51.24
CA ASP A 183 16.63 7.86 52.67
C ASP A 183 17.94 7.48 53.38
N SER A 184 18.54 8.46 54.04
CA SER A 184 19.77 8.28 54.83
C SER A 184 19.58 7.51 56.14
N SER A 185 18.34 7.17 56.50
CA SER A 185 17.96 6.40 57.71
C SER A 185 17.50 4.96 57.44
N ALA A 186 17.33 4.57 56.17
CA ALA A 186 16.86 3.26 55.77
C ALA A 186 17.81 2.11 56.19
N ASN A 187 17.23 1.07 56.81
CA ASN A 187 17.97 -0.15 57.18
C ASN A 187 18.07 -1.11 55.99
N ILE A 188 19.17 -1.00 55.24
CA ILE A 188 19.48 -1.84 54.06
C ILE A 188 19.30 -3.34 54.34
N ASN A 189 19.69 -3.84 55.52
CA ASN A 189 19.62 -5.28 55.81
C ASN A 189 18.18 -5.75 56.06
N TYR A 190 17.27 -4.85 56.49
CA TYR A 190 15.83 -5.15 56.60
C TYR A 190 15.17 -5.16 55.22
N ILE A 191 15.57 -4.23 54.34
CA ILE A 191 14.97 -4.07 53.01
C ILE A 191 15.47 -5.18 52.04
N LEU A 192 16.72 -5.63 52.15
CA LEU A 192 17.35 -6.53 51.18
C LEU A 192 17.60 -7.97 51.67
N GLY A 193 17.39 -8.25 52.97
CA GLY A 193 17.71 -9.53 53.61
C GLY A 193 16.71 -10.67 53.36
N GLU A 194 17.00 -11.83 53.93
CA GLU A 194 16.19 -13.06 53.82
C GLU A 194 14.78 -12.93 54.45
N GLU A 195 14.61 -12.07 55.46
CA GLU A 195 13.34 -11.78 56.13
C GLU A 195 12.66 -10.49 55.61
N SER A 196 12.97 -10.04 54.39
CA SER A 196 12.43 -8.80 53.83
C SER A 196 10.95 -8.92 53.44
N GLU A 197 10.08 -8.22 54.15
CA GLU A 197 8.65 -8.08 53.83
C GLU A 197 8.40 -7.42 52.45
N TYR A 198 9.41 -6.73 51.88
CA TYR A 198 9.32 -6.02 50.61
C TYR A 198 9.60 -6.89 49.37
N ASP A 199 9.91 -8.19 49.55
CA ASP A 199 10.05 -9.15 48.43
C ASP A 199 8.68 -9.58 47.87
N VAL A 200 7.96 -8.60 47.30
CA VAL A 200 6.60 -8.76 46.80
C VAL A 200 6.62 -9.09 45.30
N GLY A 201 5.68 -9.93 44.86
CA GLY A 201 5.30 -10.05 43.44
C GLY A 201 6.21 -10.87 42.53
N ARG A 202 7.45 -11.22 42.90
CA ARG A 202 8.42 -11.92 42.01
C ARG A 202 7.84 -13.14 41.27
N HIS A 203 7.07 -13.99 41.96
CA HIS A 203 6.43 -15.16 41.34
C HIS A 203 5.33 -14.79 40.33
N LEU A 204 4.52 -13.77 40.61
CA LEU A 204 3.46 -13.30 39.73
C LEU A 204 4.06 -12.62 38.49
N ALA A 205 5.13 -11.85 38.68
CA ALA A 205 5.90 -11.26 37.59
C ALA A 205 6.51 -12.31 36.64
N ASN A 206 7.03 -13.43 37.17
CA ASN A 206 7.52 -14.56 36.36
C ASN A 206 6.42 -15.14 35.47
N ASP A 207 5.25 -15.41 36.06
CA ASP A 207 4.11 -16.01 35.36
C ASP A 207 3.51 -15.06 34.30
N PHE A 208 3.35 -13.78 34.64
CA PHE A 208 2.93 -12.74 33.70
C PHE A 208 3.91 -12.59 32.53
N VAL A 209 5.22 -12.54 32.80
CA VAL A 209 6.26 -12.46 31.75
C VAL A 209 6.24 -13.70 30.86
N LYS A 210 6.02 -14.90 31.41
CA LYS A 210 5.84 -16.13 30.60
C LYS A 210 4.59 -16.09 29.73
N ARG A 211 3.43 -15.73 30.28
CA ARG A 211 2.18 -15.55 29.52
C ARG A 211 2.28 -14.46 28.43
N SER A 212 3.15 -13.46 28.63
CA SER A 212 3.40 -12.43 27.62
C SER A 212 4.13 -12.95 26.37
N GLY A 213 4.83 -14.10 26.46
CA GLY A 213 5.50 -14.77 25.35
C GLY A 213 6.56 -13.95 24.59
N PHE A 214 6.96 -12.79 25.11
CA PHE A 214 7.93 -11.93 24.45
C PHE A 214 9.34 -12.49 24.57
N LYS A 215 9.99 -12.77 23.43
CA LYS A 215 11.42 -13.09 23.35
C LYS A 215 12.31 -11.83 23.39
N LYS A 216 11.72 -10.64 23.26
CA LYS A 216 12.41 -9.35 23.21
C LYS A 216 11.79 -8.37 24.19
N PHE A 217 12.67 -7.55 24.75
CA PHE A 217 12.37 -6.51 25.71
C PHE A 217 13.21 -5.30 25.25
N PRO A 218 12.71 -4.06 25.05
CA PRO A 218 11.42 -3.44 25.43
C PRO A 218 10.17 -3.93 24.73
N GLN A 219 9.00 -3.79 25.39
CA GLN A 219 7.69 -4.14 24.85
C GLN A 219 6.50 -3.49 25.59
N ALA A 220 5.99 -2.36 25.09
CA ALA A 220 4.79 -1.67 25.61
C ALA A 220 3.48 -2.38 25.27
N LEU A 221 2.56 -2.45 26.23
CA LEU A 221 1.17 -2.90 26.13
C LEU A 221 0.25 -1.72 26.45
N LEU A 222 -0.58 -1.24 25.53
CA LEU A 222 -1.65 -0.26 25.81
C LEU A 222 -3.01 -0.96 25.82
N ASN A 223 -3.70 -0.98 26.96
CA ASN A 223 -4.92 -1.78 27.17
C ASN A 223 -4.68 -3.25 26.75
N GLY A 224 -3.52 -3.79 27.13
CA GLY A 224 -3.06 -5.14 26.80
C GLY A 224 -2.38 -5.30 25.43
N VAL A 225 -2.45 -4.30 24.54
CA VAL A 225 -2.01 -4.40 23.13
C VAL A 225 -0.53 -4.06 22.92
N PRO A 226 0.31 -4.95 22.35
CA PRO A 226 1.74 -4.71 22.15
C PRO A 226 2.06 -3.70 21.03
N LEU A 227 2.77 -2.63 21.38
CA LEU A 227 3.35 -1.67 20.43
C LEU A 227 4.60 -2.27 19.74
N SER A 228 4.97 -1.78 18.56
CA SER A 228 6.12 -2.35 17.83
C SER A 228 7.46 -1.97 18.47
N SER A 229 8.39 -2.93 18.59
CA SER A 229 9.73 -2.74 19.20
C SER A 229 10.47 -1.50 18.70
N ASP A 230 10.36 -1.24 17.40
CA ASP A 230 11.11 -0.20 16.69
C ASP A 230 10.63 1.21 17.10
N GLN A 231 9.39 1.31 17.58
CA GLN A 231 8.80 2.54 18.10
C GLN A 231 9.22 2.84 19.54
N LEU A 232 9.76 1.86 20.28
CA LEU A 232 10.10 1.95 21.72
C LEU A 232 11.45 2.65 21.98
N ASN A 233 11.69 3.73 21.25
CA ASN A 233 12.82 4.64 21.42
C ASN A 233 12.31 6.02 21.86
N ALA A 234 13.21 6.86 22.38
CA ALA A 234 12.87 8.14 22.99
C ALA A 234 12.21 9.17 22.05
N ASN A 235 12.23 8.95 20.72
CA ASN A 235 11.75 9.90 19.72
C ASN A 235 10.37 9.53 19.13
N SER A 236 9.88 8.31 19.33
CA SER A 236 8.64 7.81 18.71
C SER A 236 7.71 7.03 19.63
N PHE A 237 8.11 6.77 20.87
CA PHE A 237 7.33 5.96 21.80
C PHE A 237 6.02 6.66 22.19
N GLU A 238 6.09 7.95 22.51
CA GLU A 238 4.95 8.86 22.69
C GLU A 238 3.99 8.77 21.50
N GLU A 239 4.49 9.01 20.28
CA GLU A 239 3.65 9.09 19.07
C GLU A 239 2.96 7.74 18.80
N ALA A 240 3.63 6.63 19.07
CA ALA A 240 3.02 5.31 19.01
C ALA A 240 1.80 5.22 19.94
N VAL A 241 1.94 5.56 21.23
CA VAL A 241 0.80 5.51 22.17
C VAL A 241 -0.28 6.54 21.85
N LEU A 242 0.06 7.77 21.48
CA LEU A 242 -0.95 8.75 21.03
C LEU A 242 -1.72 8.21 19.82
N SER A 243 -1.03 7.55 18.86
CA SER A 243 -1.68 6.89 17.72
C SER A 243 -2.58 5.72 18.14
N THR A 244 -2.17 4.91 19.12
CA THR A 244 -2.97 3.78 19.62
C THR A 244 -4.15 4.24 20.50
N ILE A 245 -4.01 5.31 21.27
CA ILE A 245 -5.16 5.95 21.97
C ILE A 245 -6.16 6.46 20.93
N MET A 246 -5.68 7.15 19.88
CA MET A 246 -6.54 7.64 18.80
C MET A 246 -7.16 6.53 17.95
N SER A 247 -6.54 5.34 17.85
CA SER A 247 -7.12 4.17 17.19
C SER A 247 -8.16 3.43 18.06
N GLN A 248 -7.95 3.36 19.39
CA GLN A 248 -8.86 2.72 20.33
C GLN A 248 -10.08 3.60 20.70
N THR A 249 -9.91 4.93 20.80
CA THR A 249 -10.97 5.89 21.22
C THR A 249 -12.31 5.70 20.47
N PRO A 250 -12.36 5.55 19.13
CA PRO A 250 -13.62 5.41 18.40
C PRO A 250 -14.39 4.13 18.74
N SER A 251 -13.71 3.09 19.22
CA SER A 251 -14.37 1.84 19.67
C SER A 251 -15.12 2.08 20.98
N LEU A 252 -14.45 2.70 21.97
CA LEU A 252 -15.06 3.06 23.25
C LEU A 252 -16.21 4.05 23.09
N GLN A 253 -16.05 5.07 22.22
CA GLN A 253 -17.13 6.00 21.86
C GLN A 253 -18.36 5.28 21.29
N LYS A 254 -18.15 4.29 20.41
CA LYS A 254 -19.21 3.50 19.78
C LYS A 254 -19.91 2.56 20.78
N ALA A 255 -19.17 1.99 21.73
CA ALA A 255 -19.72 1.17 22.81
C ALA A 255 -20.64 2.00 23.73
N VAL A 256 -20.15 3.16 24.21
CA VAL A 256 -20.93 4.09 25.04
C VAL A 256 -22.15 4.64 24.28
N TYR A 257 -22.01 5.00 23.00
CA TYR A 257 -23.12 5.47 22.16
C TYR A 257 -24.24 4.43 21.98
N ARG A 258 -23.90 3.14 22.03
CA ARG A 258 -24.84 2.01 21.93
C ARG A 258 -25.43 1.58 23.28
N GLY A 259 -24.87 2.03 24.40
CA GLY A 259 -25.18 1.49 25.72
C GLY A 259 -24.58 0.09 25.98
N GLU A 260 -23.49 -0.26 25.30
CA GLU A 260 -22.68 -1.47 25.60
C GLU A 260 -21.82 -1.30 26.86
N ILE A 261 -21.62 -0.06 27.31
CA ILE A 261 -20.99 0.32 28.59
C ILE A 261 -21.88 1.40 29.22
N THR A 262 -22.12 1.32 30.53
CA THR A 262 -22.87 2.29 31.32
C THR A 262 -22.02 2.90 32.44
N GLU A 263 -22.53 3.95 33.09
CA GLU A 263 -21.81 4.67 34.18
C GLU A 263 -21.57 3.82 35.45
N GLY A 264 -22.16 2.63 35.54
CA GLY A 264 -21.99 1.69 36.66
C GLY A 264 -21.06 0.51 36.38
N ASP A 265 -20.57 0.36 35.14
CA ASP A 265 -19.70 -0.75 34.73
C ASP A 265 -18.22 -0.36 34.84
N ASP A 266 -17.36 -1.33 35.17
CA ASP A 266 -15.91 -1.13 35.09
C ASP A 266 -15.46 -1.22 33.62
N VAL A 267 -14.79 -0.16 33.15
CA VAL A 267 -14.34 -0.07 31.75
C VAL A 267 -13.18 -1.02 31.47
N VAL A 268 -12.32 -1.29 32.47
CA VAL A 268 -11.21 -2.25 32.33
C VAL A 268 -11.77 -3.66 32.13
N ASP A 269 -12.81 -4.04 32.87
CA ASP A 269 -13.51 -5.31 32.66
C ASP A 269 -14.14 -5.40 31.26
N TYR A 270 -14.80 -4.33 30.78
CA TYR A 270 -15.34 -4.33 29.41
C TYR A 270 -14.24 -4.53 28.36
N ILE A 271 -13.08 -3.88 28.51
CA ILE A 271 -11.96 -3.99 27.56
C ILE A 271 -11.31 -5.37 27.65
N MET A 272 -11.07 -5.90 28.85
CA MET A 272 -10.42 -7.20 29.04
C MET A 272 -11.32 -8.41 28.71
N ASN A 273 -12.63 -8.22 28.67
CA ASN A 273 -13.59 -9.23 28.22
C ASN A 273 -13.82 -9.21 26.69
N GLN A 274 -13.07 -8.41 25.91
CA GLN A 274 -13.17 -8.37 24.44
C GLN A 274 -12.54 -9.62 23.77
N PRO A 275 -13.05 -10.05 22.60
CA PRO A 275 -12.58 -11.29 21.93
C PRO A 275 -11.16 -11.22 21.35
N ASN A 276 -10.54 -10.03 21.24
CA ASN A 276 -9.12 -9.89 20.87
C ASN A 276 -8.17 -10.07 22.07
N VAL A 277 -8.69 -10.17 23.30
CA VAL A 277 -7.91 -10.43 24.50
C VAL A 277 -7.65 -11.93 24.59
N MET A 278 -6.40 -12.29 24.80
CA MET A 278 -5.89 -13.67 24.82
C MET A 278 -5.22 -13.96 26.17
N PRO A 279 -5.30 -15.21 26.68
CA PRO A 279 -4.70 -15.59 27.97
C PRO A 279 -3.16 -15.59 27.94
N ARG A 280 -2.60 -15.71 26.74
CA ARG A 280 -1.18 -15.78 26.41
C ARG A 280 -0.96 -15.08 25.07
N LEU A 281 0.20 -14.48 24.84
CA LEU A 281 0.59 -13.96 23.54
C LEU A 281 1.70 -14.83 22.94
N ASN A 282 1.59 -15.16 21.65
CA ASN A 282 2.64 -15.88 20.92
C ASN A 282 2.66 -15.37 19.47
N GLU A 283 3.77 -14.76 19.04
CA GLU A 283 3.85 -14.14 17.72
C GLU A 283 3.66 -15.12 16.55
N ARG A 284 4.08 -16.39 16.72
CA ARG A 284 3.90 -17.43 15.68
C ARG A 284 2.43 -17.83 15.52
N ILE A 285 1.63 -17.65 16.56
CA ILE A 285 0.19 -17.94 16.54
C ILE A 285 -0.62 -16.70 16.08
N LEU A 286 -0.17 -15.49 16.40
CA LEU A 286 -0.99 -14.27 16.28
C LEU A 286 -0.69 -13.37 15.07
N LYS A 287 0.39 -13.58 14.30
CA LYS A 287 0.76 -12.70 13.16
C LYS A 287 0.44 -13.32 11.78
N PRO A 288 -0.75 -13.05 11.19
CA PRO A 288 -1.24 -13.75 9.98
C PRO A 288 -0.37 -13.62 8.73
N GLU A 289 0.39 -12.54 8.59
CA GLU A 289 1.24 -12.27 7.42
C GLU A 289 2.36 -13.31 7.20
N LYS A 290 2.65 -14.16 8.19
CA LYS A 290 3.67 -15.22 8.12
C LYS A 290 3.11 -16.65 7.98
N HIS A 291 1.78 -16.83 7.89
CA HIS A 291 1.18 -18.17 7.92
C HIS A 291 1.21 -18.85 6.55
N THR A 292 2.02 -19.91 6.41
CA THR A 292 1.95 -20.83 5.28
C THR A 292 0.79 -21.80 5.46
N TRP A 293 -0.06 -21.95 4.45
CA TRP A 293 -1.19 -22.89 4.42
C TRP A 293 -0.98 -23.96 3.36
N LEU A 294 -1.21 -25.22 3.72
CA LEU A 294 -1.00 -26.38 2.85
C LEU A 294 -2.21 -26.62 1.95
N ASN A 295 -2.00 -26.81 0.65
CA ASN A 295 -3.07 -27.32 -0.22
C ASN A 295 -3.18 -28.85 -0.05
N LEU A 296 -4.21 -29.25 0.71
CA LEU A 296 -4.52 -30.65 1.04
C LEU A 296 -5.44 -31.32 -0.01
N ILE A 297 -5.62 -30.72 -1.19
CA ILE A 297 -6.53 -31.18 -2.24
C ILE A 297 -5.74 -31.47 -3.51
N GLY A 298 -5.38 -32.74 -3.70
CA GLY A 298 -4.77 -33.31 -4.91
C GLY A 298 -5.43 -34.64 -5.30
N SER A 299 -4.85 -35.31 -6.29
CA SER A 299 -5.31 -36.59 -6.83
C SER A 299 -4.26 -37.68 -6.58
N ILE A 300 -4.62 -38.72 -5.84
CA ILE A 300 -3.70 -39.81 -5.51
C ILE A 300 -3.30 -40.56 -6.81
N PRO A 301 -2.01 -40.61 -7.18
CA PRO A 301 -1.55 -41.31 -8.37
C PRO A 301 -1.57 -42.84 -8.18
N ASN A 302 -1.53 -43.57 -9.29
CA ASN A 302 -1.51 -45.04 -9.29
C ASN A 302 -0.09 -45.64 -9.27
N ASP A 303 0.96 -44.81 -9.31
CA ASP A 303 2.36 -45.21 -9.30
C ASP A 303 3.03 -44.88 -7.96
N GLU A 304 3.79 -45.82 -7.39
CA GLU A 304 4.41 -45.68 -6.05
C GLU A 304 5.69 -44.80 -6.04
N ASP A 305 5.93 -44.01 -7.09
CA ASP A 305 7.09 -43.11 -7.18
C ASP A 305 6.80 -41.73 -6.57
N TYR A 306 6.90 -41.68 -5.23
CA TYR A 306 6.82 -40.47 -4.40
C TYR A 306 7.79 -39.34 -4.80
N THR A 307 8.75 -39.57 -5.72
CA THR A 307 9.63 -38.50 -6.21
C THR A 307 8.94 -37.64 -7.27
N LYS A 308 8.01 -38.20 -8.06
CA LYS A 308 7.32 -37.51 -9.17
C LYS A 308 6.03 -36.78 -8.76
N TRP A 309 5.41 -37.19 -7.66
CA TRP A 309 4.12 -36.67 -7.20
C TRP A 309 4.17 -35.17 -6.86
N SER A 310 3.05 -34.45 -7.02
CA SER A 310 2.97 -33.06 -6.59
C SER A 310 2.82 -32.94 -5.06
N PRO A 311 3.15 -31.78 -4.47
CA PRO A 311 2.93 -31.52 -3.04
C PRO A 311 1.47 -31.72 -2.57
N GLN A 312 0.51 -31.56 -3.48
CA GLN A 312 -0.93 -31.68 -3.22
C GLN A 312 -1.36 -33.15 -3.15
N ASP A 313 -0.79 -33.97 -4.04
CA ASP A 313 -1.02 -35.41 -4.11
C ASP A 313 -0.36 -36.12 -2.93
N LEU A 314 0.89 -35.76 -2.61
CA LEU A 314 1.61 -36.19 -1.40
C LEU A 314 0.80 -35.88 -0.12
N SER A 315 0.26 -34.66 0.01
CA SER A 315 -0.58 -34.28 1.15
C SER A 315 -1.87 -35.10 1.24
N THR A 316 -2.50 -35.38 0.10
CA THR A 316 -3.76 -36.13 0.04
C THR A 316 -3.55 -37.62 0.35
N TRP A 317 -2.46 -38.21 -0.14
CA TRP A 317 -2.08 -39.58 0.17
C TRP A 317 -1.70 -39.73 1.65
N LEU A 318 -0.88 -38.82 2.18
CA LEU A 318 -0.42 -38.86 3.57
C LEU A 318 -1.61 -38.81 4.54
N MET A 319 -2.48 -37.83 4.39
CA MET A 319 -3.68 -37.67 5.22
C MET A 319 -4.56 -38.94 5.24
N ASN A 320 -4.70 -39.62 4.10
CA ASN A 320 -5.45 -40.88 3.97
C ASN A 320 -4.73 -42.10 4.60
N LYS A 321 -3.44 -42.01 4.92
CA LYS A 321 -2.61 -43.08 5.51
C LYS A 321 -2.37 -42.89 7.01
N MET A 322 -2.34 -41.65 7.50
CA MET A 322 -2.08 -41.34 8.91
C MET A 322 -3.09 -41.98 9.86
N ARG A 323 -2.60 -42.32 11.06
CA ARG A 323 -3.45 -42.67 12.22
C ARG A 323 -3.43 -41.54 13.22
N TYR A 324 -4.58 -41.29 13.86
CA TYR A 324 -4.78 -40.17 14.77
C TYR A 324 -5.05 -40.66 16.19
N MET A 325 -4.42 -40.00 17.16
CA MET A 325 -4.72 -40.06 18.58
C MET A 325 -5.83 -39.06 18.91
N TYR A 326 -6.78 -39.45 19.77
CA TYR A 326 -7.86 -38.62 20.29
C TYR A 326 -8.44 -39.28 21.56
N VAL A 327 -9.19 -38.53 22.37
CA VAL A 327 -9.83 -39.06 23.59
C VAL A 327 -11.32 -39.30 23.35
N PRO A 328 -11.80 -40.55 23.29
CA PRO A 328 -13.21 -40.83 23.02
C PRO A 328 -14.13 -40.30 24.14
N ARG A 329 -15.00 -39.33 23.80
CA ARG A 329 -16.06 -38.84 24.69
C ARG A 329 -17.43 -39.02 24.05
N ARG A 330 -18.49 -39.21 24.85
CA ARG A 330 -19.85 -39.51 24.37
C ARG A 330 -20.57 -38.34 23.66
N THR A 331 -19.92 -37.20 23.50
CA THR A 331 -20.52 -35.92 23.07
C THR A 331 -19.88 -35.30 21.84
N SER A 332 -18.61 -35.58 21.54
CA SER A 332 -17.97 -35.18 20.29
C SER A 332 -18.18 -36.26 19.22
N VAL A 333 -18.78 -35.88 18.10
CA VAL A 333 -19.01 -36.76 16.92
C VAL A 333 -17.92 -36.52 15.87
N HIS A 334 -17.28 -35.35 15.90
CA HIS A 334 -16.23 -34.90 14.98
C HIS A 334 -15.16 -34.14 15.77
N HIS A 335 -13.92 -34.18 15.30
CA HIS A 335 -12.82 -33.37 15.84
C HIS A 335 -12.66 -32.12 14.98
N LEU A 336 -12.71 -30.94 15.61
CA LEU A 336 -12.60 -29.66 14.91
C LEU A 336 -11.13 -29.29 14.63
N TYR A 337 -10.20 -29.74 15.48
CA TYR A 337 -8.78 -29.42 15.36
C TYR A 337 -7.95 -30.67 15.08
N THR A 338 -7.27 -30.65 13.94
CA THR A 338 -6.28 -31.67 13.55
C THR A 338 -4.88 -31.08 13.70
N PHE A 339 -4.09 -31.60 14.64
CA PHE A 339 -2.67 -31.25 14.77
C PHE A 339 -1.77 -32.34 14.20
N TRP A 340 -0.85 -31.98 13.31
CA TRP A 340 0.28 -32.82 12.95
C TRP A 340 1.54 -32.24 13.61
N ILE A 341 2.15 -33.00 14.51
CA ILE A 341 3.40 -32.62 15.20
C ILE A 341 4.58 -33.07 14.35
N VAL A 342 5.43 -32.14 13.94
CA VAL A 342 6.65 -32.41 13.16
C VAL A 342 7.84 -32.33 14.11
N ALA A 343 8.55 -33.44 14.31
CA ALA A 343 9.66 -33.51 15.27
C ALA A 343 10.60 -34.69 15.00
N ASN A 344 11.80 -34.63 15.59
CA ASN A 344 12.65 -35.80 15.84
C ASN A 344 12.39 -36.30 17.28
N LEU A 345 11.91 -37.53 17.46
CA LEU A 345 11.64 -38.09 18.79
C LEU A 345 12.89 -38.69 19.48
N ASN A 346 14.02 -38.77 18.77
CA ASN A 346 15.31 -39.09 19.38
C ASN A 346 15.92 -37.87 20.09
N ASP A 347 15.45 -36.66 19.77
CA ASP A 347 15.81 -35.41 20.45
C ASP A 347 14.88 -35.11 21.65
N PRO A 348 15.40 -34.61 22.79
CA PRO A 348 14.58 -34.24 23.95
C PRO A 348 13.57 -33.10 23.70
N GLU A 349 13.88 -32.07 22.90
CA GLU A 349 12.93 -30.99 22.61
C GLU A 349 11.75 -31.50 21.76
N GLY A 350 12.03 -32.41 20.82
CA GLY A 350 11.01 -33.11 20.03
C GLY A 350 10.12 -34.02 20.86
N ARG A 351 10.68 -34.77 21.83
CA ARG A 351 9.89 -35.54 22.81
C ARG A 351 9.02 -34.63 23.68
N ARG A 352 9.55 -33.49 24.11
CA ARG A 352 8.81 -32.51 24.93
C ARG A 352 7.64 -31.89 24.15
N LEU A 353 7.82 -31.52 22.87
CA LEU A 353 6.74 -31.04 22.03
C LEU A 353 5.58 -32.04 21.91
N LEU A 354 5.90 -33.33 21.74
CA LEU A 354 4.88 -34.39 21.71
C LEU A 354 4.22 -34.61 23.08
N ARG A 355 4.97 -34.44 24.18
CA ARG A 355 4.43 -34.53 25.56
C ARG A 355 3.40 -33.43 25.84
N GLU A 356 3.70 -32.17 25.52
CA GLU A 356 2.78 -31.04 25.67
C GLU A 356 1.49 -31.23 24.83
N ALA A 357 1.64 -31.74 23.61
CA ALA A 357 0.51 -32.07 22.73
C ALA A 357 -0.39 -33.18 23.30
N LEU A 358 0.21 -34.23 23.90
CA LEU A 358 -0.52 -35.32 24.57
C LEU A 358 -1.13 -34.92 25.92
N GLU A 359 -0.61 -33.90 26.59
CA GLU A 359 -1.25 -33.33 27.77
C GLU A 359 -2.48 -32.49 27.40
N TYR A 360 -2.36 -31.68 26.33
CA TYR A 360 -3.46 -30.90 25.79
C TYR A 360 -4.64 -31.77 25.33
N ILE A 361 -4.39 -32.90 24.65
CA ILE A 361 -5.45 -33.80 24.15
C ILE A 361 -6.21 -34.54 25.26
N GLU A 362 -5.62 -34.70 26.45
CA GLU A 362 -6.36 -35.26 27.61
C GLU A 362 -7.39 -34.26 28.15
N SER A 363 -7.08 -32.95 28.07
CA SER A 363 -8.00 -31.88 28.47
C SER A 363 -9.15 -31.67 27.47
N ASN A 364 -8.86 -31.63 26.16
CA ASN A 364 -9.79 -31.18 25.11
C ASN A 364 -10.34 -32.36 24.28
N ALA A 365 -11.64 -32.36 24.01
CA ALA A 365 -12.37 -33.44 23.32
C ALA A 365 -12.56 -33.24 21.82
N ASP A 366 -12.33 -32.02 21.31
CA ASP A 366 -12.59 -31.64 19.91
C ASP A 366 -11.29 -31.69 19.07
N VAL A 367 -10.28 -32.39 19.57
CA VAL A 367 -8.89 -32.40 19.08
C VAL A 367 -8.45 -33.82 18.71
N ARG A 368 -7.79 -33.95 17.55
CA ARG A 368 -7.06 -35.17 17.13
C ARG A 368 -5.62 -34.84 16.73
N ILE A 369 -4.67 -35.72 17.05
CA ILE A 369 -3.22 -35.47 16.91
C ILE A 369 -2.54 -36.64 16.21
N THR A 370 -1.55 -36.36 15.36
CA THR A 370 -0.61 -37.37 14.83
C THR A 370 0.79 -36.79 14.68
N VAL A 371 1.78 -37.62 14.33
CA VAL A 371 3.21 -37.27 14.32
C VAL A 371 3.83 -37.54 12.96
N ILE A 372 4.51 -36.53 12.40
CA ILE A 372 5.35 -36.62 11.21
C ILE A 372 6.81 -36.57 11.68
N VAL A 373 7.57 -37.62 11.40
CA VAL A 373 8.97 -37.72 11.86
C VAL A 373 9.91 -36.93 10.94
N ASN A 374 10.77 -36.11 11.54
CA ASN A 374 11.81 -35.34 10.87
C ASN A 374 13.19 -35.59 11.50
N PRO A 375 13.93 -36.65 11.13
CA PRO A 375 15.15 -37.06 11.82
C PRO A 375 16.38 -36.27 11.33
N LEU A 376 17.30 -35.97 12.25
CA LEU A 376 18.56 -35.26 11.98
C LEU A 376 19.54 -36.03 11.08
N VAL A 377 19.49 -37.36 11.10
CA VAL A 377 20.41 -38.25 10.38
C VAL A 377 19.61 -39.12 9.42
N ASN A 378 20.15 -39.34 8.22
CA ASN A 378 19.68 -40.42 7.36
C ASN A 378 20.22 -41.73 7.93
N THR A 379 19.38 -42.46 8.68
CA THR A 379 19.65 -43.85 9.04
C THR A 379 19.83 -44.68 7.77
N SER A 380 21.06 -45.10 7.52
CA SER A 380 21.41 -46.27 6.73
C SER A 380 21.37 -47.50 7.64
N ASP A 381 21.08 -48.67 7.08
CA ASP A 381 20.69 -49.89 7.80
C ASP A 381 21.84 -50.64 8.52
N ASP A 382 22.87 -49.94 9.01
CA ASP A 382 24.17 -50.52 9.43
C ASP A 382 24.53 -50.40 10.94
N ASP A 383 23.76 -49.71 11.78
CA ASP A 383 23.98 -49.60 13.24
C ASP A 383 22.83 -50.26 14.06
N ASP A 384 22.82 -51.60 14.05
CA ASP A 384 21.73 -52.51 14.51
C ASP A 384 21.48 -52.55 16.04
N ASP A 385 22.16 -51.71 16.84
CA ASP A 385 22.09 -51.71 18.33
C ASP A 385 21.51 -50.42 18.95
N THR A 386 21.13 -49.40 18.15
CA THR A 386 20.54 -48.14 18.69
C THR A 386 19.01 -48.10 18.58
N ILE A 387 18.32 -47.72 19.66
CA ILE A 387 16.85 -47.70 19.74
C ILE A 387 16.30 -46.41 19.12
N ASP A 388 15.76 -46.50 17.90
CA ASP A 388 15.10 -45.37 17.24
C ASP A 388 13.65 -45.17 17.74
N ILE A 389 13.47 -44.20 18.65
CA ILE A 389 12.18 -43.86 19.27
C ILE A 389 11.15 -43.48 18.20
N ASN A 390 11.60 -42.88 17.07
CA ASN A 390 10.73 -42.53 15.97
C ASN A 390 9.99 -43.75 15.37
N GLN A 391 10.72 -44.85 15.15
CA GLN A 391 10.16 -46.09 14.58
C GLN A 391 9.19 -46.75 15.55
N ILE A 392 9.49 -46.73 16.86
CA ILE A 392 8.61 -47.30 17.90
C ILE A 392 7.29 -46.54 17.97
N VAL A 393 7.31 -45.21 17.90
CA VAL A 393 6.08 -44.38 17.97
C VAL A 393 5.22 -44.55 16.71
N LEU A 394 5.81 -44.58 15.51
CA LEU A 394 5.06 -44.88 14.28
C LEU A 394 4.48 -46.31 14.29
N ALA A 395 5.27 -47.31 14.70
CA ALA A 395 4.81 -48.69 14.81
C ALA A 395 3.65 -48.83 15.82
N ALA A 396 3.70 -48.11 16.94
CA ALA A 396 2.62 -48.06 17.93
C ALA A 396 1.34 -47.39 17.42
N LEU A 397 1.45 -46.30 16.64
CA LEU A 397 0.30 -45.60 16.04
C LEU A 397 -0.49 -46.47 15.05
N HIS A 398 0.18 -47.42 14.37
CA HIS A 398 -0.48 -48.34 13.42
C HIS A 398 -0.91 -49.69 14.01
N SER A 399 -0.29 -50.14 15.10
CA SER A 399 -0.57 -51.46 15.69
C SER A 399 -1.50 -51.44 16.91
N LEU A 400 -1.52 -50.35 17.69
CA LEU A 400 -2.28 -50.27 18.94
C LEU A 400 -3.60 -49.49 18.78
N PRO A 401 -4.69 -49.89 19.46
CA PRO A 401 -5.89 -49.05 19.62
C PRO A 401 -5.56 -47.69 20.25
N VAL A 402 -6.31 -46.65 19.88
CA VAL A 402 -6.05 -45.23 20.25
C VAL A 402 -5.78 -45.02 21.75
N GLU A 403 -6.59 -45.60 22.62
CA GLU A 403 -6.44 -45.48 24.08
C GLU A 403 -5.16 -46.15 24.62
N LYS A 404 -4.71 -47.23 23.96
CA LYS A 404 -3.44 -47.89 24.25
C LYS A 404 -2.25 -47.10 23.70
N SER A 405 -2.33 -46.60 22.46
CA SER A 405 -1.20 -45.91 21.82
C SER A 405 -0.83 -44.63 22.57
N ILE A 406 -1.80 -43.81 23.00
CA ILE A 406 -1.56 -42.63 23.84
C ILE A 406 -0.79 -43.00 25.12
N ARG A 407 -1.22 -44.04 25.85
CA ARG A 407 -0.56 -44.47 27.09
C ARG A 407 0.83 -45.04 26.86
N PHE A 408 1.02 -45.81 25.80
CA PHE A 408 2.30 -46.42 25.43
C PHE A 408 3.32 -45.34 25.05
N ILE A 409 2.95 -44.43 24.15
CA ILE A 409 3.79 -43.31 23.71
C ILE A 409 4.13 -42.40 24.90
N ARG A 410 3.15 -42.06 25.76
CA ARG A 410 3.37 -41.22 26.96
C ARG A 410 4.34 -41.84 27.99
N ASN A 411 4.52 -43.16 27.98
CA ASN A 411 5.53 -43.82 28.82
C ASN A 411 6.94 -43.76 28.20
N ILE A 412 7.05 -43.95 26.87
CA ILE A 412 8.33 -43.93 26.15
C ILE A 412 8.95 -42.53 26.09
N ILE A 413 8.15 -41.47 25.97
CA ILE A 413 8.66 -40.09 25.87
C ILE A 413 9.05 -39.45 27.23
N LYS A 414 9.10 -40.23 28.31
CA LYS A 414 9.59 -39.78 29.62
C LYS A 414 11.11 -39.80 29.66
N GLU A 415 11.70 -38.72 30.16
CA GLU A 415 13.15 -38.55 30.21
C GLU A 415 13.83 -39.64 31.06
N ASP A 416 13.22 -40.02 32.19
CA ASP A 416 13.69 -41.12 33.06
C ASP A 416 13.76 -42.49 32.36
N ALA A 417 12.93 -42.73 31.34
CA ALA A 417 12.84 -44.02 30.64
C ALA A 417 13.82 -44.17 29.48
N VAL A 418 14.58 -43.11 29.16
CA VAL A 418 15.59 -43.06 28.09
C VAL A 418 17.00 -42.79 28.67
N ALA A 419 17.09 -42.34 29.93
CA ALA A 419 18.36 -42.07 30.62
C ALA A 419 19.04 -43.34 31.18
N SER A 420 18.38 -44.50 31.15
CA SER A 420 18.96 -45.81 31.45
C SER A 420 19.43 -46.51 30.16
N ASP A 421 20.68 -46.97 30.10
CA ASP A 421 21.22 -47.82 29.02
C ASP A 421 20.53 -49.21 28.91
N ASP A 422 19.62 -49.55 29.83
CA ASP A 422 18.78 -50.74 29.73
C ASP A 422 17.83 -50.62 28.53
N LYS A 423 17.79 -51.67 27.68
CA LYS A 423 16.96 -51.69 26.48
C LYS A 423 15.48 -51.47 26.85
N VAL A 424 14.82 -50.54 26.16
CA VAL A 424 13.36 -50.33 26.25
C VAL A 424 12.66 -51.59 25.71
N ASP A 425 12.38 -52.56 26.59
CA ASP A 425 11.78 -53.83 26.21
C ASP A 425 10.30 -53.62 25.87
N VAL A 426 10.01 -53.63 24.57
CA VAL A 426 8.67 -53.44 24.03
C VAL A 426 7.86 -54.71 24.24
N GLU A 427 7.23 -54.89 25.40
CA GLU A 427 6.48 -56.13 25.73
C GLU A 427 5.33 -56.46 24.74
N GLU A 428 4.81 -55.47 23.99
CA GLU A 428 3.74 -55.65 23.00
C GLU A 428 4.28 -56.13 21.64
N GLU A 429 4.24 -57.45 21.40
CA GLU A 429 4.70 -58.12 20.15
C GLU A 429 4.13 -57.50 18.86
N ALA A 430 2.91 -56.94 18.88
CA ALA A 430 2.30 -56.27 17.72
C ALA A 430 3.10 -55.04 17.25
N VAL A 431 3.88 -54.41 18.13
CA VAL A 431 4.80 -53.32 17.79
C VAL A 431 6.10 -53.90 17.20
N LYS A 432 6.62 -55.01 17.75
CA LYS A 432 7.82 -55.72 17.24
C LYS A 432 7.68 -56.22 15.81
N GLU A 433 6.52 -56.78 15.45
CA GLU A 433 6.25 -57.20 14.07
C GLU A 433 6.19 -56.00 13.10
N ARG A 434 5.65 -54.86 13.55
CA ARG A 434 5.46 -53.68 12.70
C ARG A 434 6.73 -52.87 12.49
N LEU A 435 7.61 -52.79 13.49
CA LEU A 435 8.89 -52.06 13.45
C LEU A 435 9.71 -52.35 12.18
N LYS A 436 9.77 -53.62 11.74
CA LYS A 436 10.51 -54.07 10.56
C LYS A 436 10.06 -53.47 9.22
N ASN A 437 8.92 -52.77 9.19
CA ASN A 437 8.30 -52.21 7.99
C ASN A 437 8.07 -50.68 8.13
N GLN A 438 9.00 -49.94 8.73
CA GLN A 438 8.86 -48.49 8.98
C GLN A 438 9.85 -47.59 8.21
N ALA A 439 10.85 -48.16 7.53
CA ALA A 439 11.80 -47.41 6.71
C ALA A 439 11.13 -46.62 5.57
N ASP A 440 10.18 -47.23 4.85
CA ASP A 440 9.41 -46.59 3.77
C ASP A 440 8.59 -45.40 4.27
N GLU A 441 7.96 -45.55 5.44
CA GLU A 441 7.13 -44.51 6.06
C GLU A 441 7.98 -43.32 6.53
N LEU A 442 9.17 -43.59 7.10
CA LEU A 442 10.18 -42.58 7.40
C LEU A 442 10.77 -41.92 6.14
N PHE A 443 10.84 -42.61 5.01
CA PHE A 443 11.23 -42.01 3.73
C PHE A 443 10.16 -41.03 3.23
N VAL A 444 8.89 -41.42 3.25
CA VAL A 444 7.79 -40.53 2.83
C VAL A 444 7.63 -39.34 3.79
N HIS A 445 7.78 -39.52 5.11
CA HIS A 445 7.79 -38.39 6.05
C HIS A 445 8.93 -37.40 5.76
N ARG A 446 10.18 -37.87 5.59
CA ARG A 446 11.31 -37.01 5.19
C ARG A 446 11.05 -36.28 3.87
N ARG A 447 10.49 -36.98 2.86
CA ARG A 447 10.10 -36.38 1.57
C ARG A 447 9.04 -35.29 1.74
N TYR A 448 8.03 -35.54 2.58
CA TYR A 448 6.92 -34.62 2.84
C TYR A 448 7.39 -33.33 3.52
N VAL A 449 8.18 -33.46 4.60
CA VAL A 449 8.76 -32.32 5.32
C VAL A 449 9.57 -31.44 4.37
N LYS A 450 10.43 -32.04 3.54
CA LYS A 450 11.31 -31.29 2.63
C LYS A 450 10.59 -30.67 1.43
N THR A 451 9.55 -31.30 0.87
CA THR A 451 8.88 -30.82 -0.37
C THR A 451 7.58 -30.07 -0.17
N VAL A 452 6.91 -30.25 0.97
CA VAL A 452 5.58 -29.68 1.22
C VAL A 452 5.60 -28.71 2.39
N LEU A 453 6.35 -29.00 3.45
CA LEU A 453 6.52 -28.08 4.59
C LEU A 453 7.69 -27.11 4.38
N ASN A 454 8.65 -27.46 3.51
CA ASN A 454 9.88 -26.69 3.23
C ASN A 454 10.68 -26.39 4.51
N LEU A 455 10.89 -27.44 5.32
CA LEU A 455 11.71 -27.40 6.55
C LEU A 455 13.01 -28.17 6.35
N GLU A 456 14.01 -27.90 7.19
CA GLU A 456 15.29 -28.61 7.23
C GLU A 456 15.22 -29.88 8.11
N GLN A 457 16.30 -30.66 8.16
CA GLN A 457 16.33 -31.93 8.88
C GLN A 457 16.51 -31.69 10.39
N GLY A 458 15.60 -32.24 11.21
CA GLY A 458 15.55 -32.01 12.65
C GLY A 458 14.60 -30.89 13.10
N ASP A 459 14.20 -29.98 12.19
CA ASP A 459 13.25 -28.90 12.46
C ASP A 459 11.98 -29.39 13.18
N ARG A 460 11.60 -28.66 14.23
CA ARG A 460 10.37 -28.84 15.01
C ARG A 460 9.28 -27.90 14.49
N ALA A 461 8.07 -28.39 14.25
CA ALA A 461 6.93 -27.57 13.79
C ALA A 461 5.57 -28.19 14.15
N ILE A 462 4.50 -27.40 14.05
CA ILE A 462 3.11 -27.83 14.25
C ILE A 462 2.31 -27.48 12.99
N VAL A 463 1.48 -28.39 12.47
CA VAL A 463 0.46 -28.08 11.46
C VAL A 463 -0.92 -28.18 12.10
N CYS A 464 -1.70 -27.09 12.09
CA CYS A 464 -3.06 -27.04 12.63
C CYS A 464 -4.08 -26.81 11.51
N ASN A 465 -4.96 -27.78 11.24
CA ASN A 465 -5.96 -27.72 10.15
C ASN A 465 -5.40 -27.28 8.78
N GLY A 466 -4.12 -27.60 8.52
CA GLY A 466 -3.40 -27.23 7.29
C GLY A 466 -2.57 -25.94 7.36
N ARG A 467 -2.61 -25.20 8.46
CA ARG A 467 -1.71 -24.06 8.74
C ARG A 467 -0.41 -24.53 9.37
N LEU A 468 0.73 -24.21 8.76
CA LEU A 468 2.06 -24.48 9.31
C LEU A 468 2.49 -23.40 10.32
N ILE A 469 3.04 -23.84 11.45
CA ILE A 469 3.59 -23.04 12.54
C ILE A 469 4.98 -23.60 12.85
N GLY A 470 6.00 -22.98 12.28
CA GLY A 470 7.40 -23.42 12.40
C GLY A 470 8.28 -22.82 11.29
N PRO A 471 9.57 -23.22 11.20
CA PRO A 471 10.26 -24.02 12.22
C PRO A 471 10.35 -23.27 13.55
N LEU A 472 10.35 -24.00 14.66
CA LEU A 472 10.65 -23.47 15.99
C LEU A 472 12.16 -23.24 16.13
N ASP A 473 12.56 -22.23 16.90
CA ASP A 473 13.98 -21.94 17.14
C ASP A 473 14.59 -22.97 18.13
N GLU A 474 15.91 -23.14 18.13
CA GLU A 474 16.61 -23.93 19.17
C GLU A 474 16.24 -23.41 20.58
N GLY A 475 15.90 -24.30 21.51
CA GLY A 475 15.43 -23.92 22.85
C GLY A 475 14.02 -23.34 22.91
N GLU A 476 13.29 -23.20 21.80
CA GLU A 476 11.90 -22.72 21.83
C GLU A 476 10.94 -23.78 22.37
N GLU A 477 10.28 -23.44 23.47
CA GLU A 477 9.22 -24.23 24.09
C GLU A 477 7.86 -23.85 23.48
N PHE A 478 7.05 -24.86 23.13
CA PHE A 478 5.66 -24.69 22.70
C PHE A 478 4.80 -25.56 23.62
N THR A 479 3.97 -24.94 24.45
CA THR A 479 3.33 -25.59 25.60
C THR A 479 1.85 -25.93 25.34
N SER A 480 1.25 -26.68 26.25
CA SER A 480 -0.21 -26.88 26.31
C SER A 480 -1.02 -25.57 26.26
N GLU A 481 -0.50 -24.47 26.82
CA GLU A 481 -1.11 -23.12 26.70
C GLU A 481 -1.06 -22.57 25.27
N ASP A 482 0.02 -22.81 24.52
CA ASP A 482 0.15 -22.39 23.12
C ASP A 482 -0.83 -23.17 22.22
N PHE A 483 -1.09 -24.45 22.51
CA PHE A 483 -2.16 -25.20 21.84
C PHE A 483 -3.56 -24.61 22.13
N SER A 484 -3.84 -24.20 23.37
CA SER A 484 -5.12 -23.54 23.72
C SER A 484 -5.25 -22.14 23.10
N LEU A 485 -4.16 -21.38 23.02
CA LEU A 485 -4.12 -20.11 22.30
C LEU A 485 -4.41 -20.28 20.80
N LEU A 486 -3.85 -21.33 20.20
CA LEU A 486 -4.05 -21.69 18.80
C LEU A 486 -5.49 -22.13 18.51
N GLU A 487 -6.13 -22.88 19.41
CA GLU A 487 -7.58 -23.14 19.38
C GLU A 487 -8.37 -21.82 19.42
N ARG A 488 -8.17 -20.99 20.46
CA ARG A 488 -8.93 -19.75 20.68
C ARG A 488 -8.81 -18.76 19.52
N PHE A 489 -7.62 -18.68 18.89
CA PHE A 489 -7.37 -17.91 17.67
C PHE A 489 -8.12 -18.48 16.46
N SER A 490 -8.08 -19.80 16.26
CA SER A 490 -8.73 -20.47 15.13
C SER A 490 -10.26 -20.33 15.21
N GLN A 491 -10.80 -20.55 16.42
CA GLN A 491 -12.21 -20.39 16.76
C GLN A 491 -12.73 -18.99 16.42
N SER A 492 -12.07 -17.94 16.93
CA SER A 492 -12.50 -16.54 16.70
C SER A 492 -12.34 -16.10 15.24
N THR A 493 -11.35 -16.65 14.52
CA THR A 493 -11.05 -16.28 13.14
C THR A 493 -12.01 -16.94 12.13
N TYR A 494 -12.10 -18.26 12.14
CA TYR A 494 -12.82 -19.03 11.11
C TYR A 494 -13.77 -20.10 11.65
N ASP A 495 -13.41 -20.90 12.66
CA ASP A 495 -14.22 -22.10 12.98
C ASP A 495 -15.60 -21.76 13.52
N ASP A 496 -15.74 -20.73 14.36
CA ASP A 496 -17.03 -20.32 14.92
C ASP A 496 -18.02 -19.86 13.82
N LYS A 497 -17.52 -19.41 12.66
CA LYS A 497 -18.31 -19.07 11.46
C LYS A 497 -18.57 -20.31 10.59
N LEU A 498 -17.55 -21.16 10.42
CA LEU A 498 -17.59 -22.38 9.61
C LEU A 498 -18.56 -23.40 10.20
N PHE A 499 -18.39 -23.72 11.49
CA PHE A 499 -19.20 -24.66 12.29
C PHE A 499 -20.68 -24.24 12.31
N LYS A 500 -20.96 -22.94 12.51
CA LYS A 500 -22.32 -22.38 12.51
C LYS A 500 -23.04 -22.50 11.15
N LYS A 501 -22.32 -22.73 10.04
CA LYS A 501 -22.93 -23.09 8.74
C LYS A 501 -22.91 -24.58 8.46
N LEU A 502 -21.77 -25.26 8.61
CA LEU A 502 -21.63 -26.68 8.28
C LEU A 502 -22.56 -27.56 9.12
N ILE A 503 -22.48 -27.46 10.45
CA ILE A 503 -23.18 -28.38 11.35
C ILE A 503 -24.58 -27.84 11.71
N LYS A 504 -24.72 -26.52 11.86
CA LYS A 504 -26.03 -25.90 12.16
C LYS A 504 -26.97 -25.78 10.96
N GLY A 505 -26.47 -25.86 9.72
CA GLY A 505 -27.30 -25.92 8.51
C GLY A 505 -28.02 -27.26 8.36
N GLN A 506 -27.30 -28.37 8.55
CA GLN A 506 -27.86 -29.73 8.50
C GLN A 506 -28.94 -30.02 9.56
N LEU A 507 -29.08 -29.17 10.58
CA LEU A 507 -30.15 -29.24 11.60
C LEU A 507 -31.43 -28.46 11.22
N LEU A 508 -31.46 -27.79 10.07
CA LEU A 508 -32.57 -26.93 9.62
C LEU A 508 -33.11 -27.30 8.23
N GLU A 509 -32.31 -27.94 7.38
CA GLU A 509 -32.73 -28.43 6.05
C GLU A 509 -33.20 -29.89 6.16
N ASN A 510 -34.52 -30.11 6.15
CA ASN A 510 -35.18 -31.40 6.44
C ASN A 510 -35.14 -32.43 5.27
N ASP A 511 -34.22 -32.30 4.32
CA ASP A 511 -34.13 -33.21 3.16
C ASP A 511 -33.22 -34.41 3.48
N GLU A 512 -33.83 -35.56 3.80
CA GLU A 512 -33.12 -36.78 4.23
C GLU A 512 -32.16 -37.38 3.18
N TYR A 513 -32.20 -36.90 1.93
CA TYR A 513 -31.45 -37.45 0.80
C TYR A 513 -30.04 -36.88 0.59
N GLU A 514 -29.66 -35.75 1.21
CA GLU A 514 -28.32 -35.15 1.09
C GLU A 514 -27.55 -35.06 2.42
N ARG A 515 -27.73 -36.04 3.32
CA ARG A 515 -26.84 -36.25 4.48
C ARG A 515 -25.46 -36.73 4.04
N SER A 516 -24.66 -35.80 3.55
CA SER A 516 -23.22 -35.95 3.42
C SER A 516 -22.59 -36.03 4.82
N GLU A 517 -22.03 -37.18 5.15
CA GLU A 517 -21.26 -37.39 6.38
C GLU A 517 -19.97 -36.57 6.30
N ILE A 518 -19.93 -35.44 7.02
CA ILE A 518 -18.75 -34.59 7.11
C ILE A 518 -17.71 -35.32 7.95
N THR A 519 -16.56 -35.67 7.37
CA THR A 519 -15.44 -36.26 8.13
C THR A 519 -14.49 -35.18 8.65
N ASP A 520 -13.75 -35.48 9.72
CA ASP A 520 -12.71 -34.58 10.27
C ASP A 520 -11.69 -34.15 9.19
N ASP A 521 -11.40 -35.04 8.23
CA ASP A 521 -10.55 -34.77 7.07
C ASP A 521 -11.17 -33.77 6.09
N MET A 522 -12.50 -33.77 5.92
CA MET A 522 -13.20 -32.74 5.17
C MET A 522 -13.15 -31.40 5.89
N ILE A 523 -13.29 -31.37 7.22
CA ILE A 523 -13.14 -30.14 8.02
C ILE A 523 -11.74 -29.56 7.80
N MET A 524 -10.69 -30.37 7.96
CA MET A 524 -9.30 -29.96 7.71
C MET A 524 -9.07 -29.43 6.29
N LYS A 525 -9.56 -30.14 5.25
CA LYS A 525 -9.43 -29.72 3.84
C LYS A 525 -10.18 -28.41 3.54
N ILE A 526 -11.41 -28.26 4.04
CA ILE A 526 -12.22 -27.05 3.84
C ILE A 526 -11.58 -25.86 4.55
N THR A 527 -11.11 -26.04 5.79
CA THR A 527 -10.45 -24.99 6.57
C THR A 527 -9.19 -24.50 5.86
N SER A 528 -8.28 -25.40 5.47
CA SER A 528 -7.04 -24.98 4.78
C SER A 528 -7.31 -24.28 3.44
N LEU A 529 -8.28 -24.75 2.65
CA LEU A 529 -8.64 -24.12 1.38
C LEU A 529 -9.24 -22.70 1.55
N LEU A 530 -10.13 -22.51 2.52
CA LEU A 530 -10.83 -21.24 2.70
C LEU A 530 -10.01 -20.21 3.49
N ALA A 531 -9.20 -20.64 4.46
CA ALA A 531 -8.37 -19.75 5.27
C ALA A 531 -7.06 -19.32 4.57
N SER A 532 -6.54 -20.13 3.63
CA SER A 532 -5.45 -19.71 2.73
C SER A 532 -5.84 -18.61 1.74
N HIS A 533 -7.14 -18.38 1.54
CA HIS A 533 -7.67 -17.39 0.60
C HIS A 533 -8.57 -16.36 1.33
N PRO A 534 -8.02 -15.58 2.28
CA PRO A 534 -8.80 -14.62 3.07
C PRO A 534 -9.48 -13.59 2.17
N GLN A 535 -10.73 -13.26 2.49
CA GLN A 535 -11.56 -12.45 1.61
C GLN A 535 -11.17 -10.96 1.68
N THR A 536 -10.37 -10.49 0.73
CA THR A 536 -9.99 -9.07 0.59
C THR A 536 -11.17 -8.10 0.45
N ARG A 537 -12.38 -8.62 0.17
CA ARG A 537 -13.67 -7.94 0.26
C ARG A 537 -14.74 -8.94 0.68
N SER A 538 -15.59 -8.55 1.64
CA SER A 538 -16.71 -9.36 2.11
C SER A 538 -17.73 -9.64 1.00
N ARG A 539 -18.09 -10.93 0.84
CA ARG A 539 -19.06 -11.39 -0.16
C ARG A 539 -20.47 -11.39 0.42
N PHE A 540 -21.32 -10.50 -0.07
CA PHE A 540 -22.73 -10.42 0.31
C PHE A 540 -23.62 -11.18 -0.69
N HIS A 541 -24.62 -11.89 -0.17
CA HIS A 541 -25.74 -12.34 -1.01
C HIS A 541 -26.58 -11.12 -1.41
N VAL A 542 -26.87 -10.94 -2.70
CA VAL A 542 -27.77 -9.89 -3.18
C VAL A 542 -29.22 -10.41 -3.16
N PRO A 543 -30.10 -9.91 -2.27
CA PRO A 543 -31.52 -10.23 -2.35
C PRO A 543 -32.15 -9.52 -3.55
N PHE A 544 -33.01 -10.23 -4.29
CA PHE A 544 -33.84 -9.66 -5.36
C PHE A 544 -35.25 -10.26 -5.28
N HIS A 545 -36.28 -9.43 -5.49
CA HIS A 545 -37.68 -9.83 -5.31
C HIS A 545 -38.26 -10.64 -6.48
N GLY A 546 -37.61 -10.60 -7.63
CA GLY A 546 -37.99 -11.34 -8.84
C GLY A 546 -37.02 -11.08 -9.98
N ASP A 547 -36.88 -12.04 -10.88
CA ASP A 547 -35.89 -12.01 -11.98
C ASP A 547 -36.47 -12.52 -13.33
N GLU A 548 -37.80 -12.46 -13.50
CA GLU A 548 -38.51 -12.91 -14.70
C GLU A 548 -38.35 -11.93 -15.88
N TYR A 549 -38.62 -10.64 -15.63
CA TYR A 549 -38.63 -9.59 -16.66
C TYR A 549 -37.42 -8.65 -16.59
N SER A 550 -36.71 -8.66 -15.45
CA SER A 550 -35.62 -7.74 -15.11
C SER A 550 -34.22 -8.33 -15.32
N ALA A 551 -34.09 -9.63 -15.59
CA ALA A 551 -32.80 -10.31 -15.66
C ALA A 551 -32.65 -11.18 -16.92
N ILE A 552 -31.52 -11.01 -17.61
CA ILE A 552 -31.06 -11.92 -18.66
C ILE A 552 -30.33 -13.08 -17.96
N LYS A 553 -30.71 -14.31 -18.26
CA LYS A 553 -30.14 -15.54 -17.69
C LYS A 553 -29.46 -16.34 -18.81
N VAL A 554 -28.16 -16.60 -18.68
CA VAL A 554 -27.37 -17.41 -19.62
C VAL A 554 -26.78 -18.58 -18.83
N PRO A 555 -27.18 -19.83 -19.09
CA PRO A 555 -26.68 -20.98 -18.34
C PRO A 555 -25.21 -21.26 -18.64
N ALA A 556 -24.60 -22.05 -17.76
CA ALA A 556 -23.30 -22.67 -17.96
C ALA A 556 -23.26 -23.51 -19.25
N MET A 557 -22.11 -23.61 -19.90
CA MET A 557 -21.94 -24.42 -21.13
C MET A 557 -22.07 -25.92 -20.83
N ASN A 558 -21.53 -26.35 -19.70
CA ASN A 558 -21.61 -27.71 -19.17
C ASN A 558 -22.37 -27.63 -17.81
N PRO A 559 -23.70 -27.85 -17.78
CA PRO A 559 -24.50 -27.70 -16.56
C PRO A 559 -24.14 -28.67 -15.44
N ASP A 560 -23.65 -29.86 -15.81
CA ASP A 560 -23.29 -30.94 -14.87
C ASP A 560 -21.86 -30.78 -14.29
N GLU A 561 -21.10 -29.79 -14.77
CA GLU A 561 -19.77 -29.45 -14.26
C GLU A 561 -19.81 -28.24 -13.31
N VAL A 562 -18.75 -28.07 -12.51
CA VAL A 562 -18.61 -26.90 -11.63
C VAL A 562 -18.58 -25.62 -12.47
N ALA A 563 -19.52 -24.71 -12.21
CA ALA A 563 -19.68 -23.46 -12.94
C ALA A 563 -19.49 -22.22 -12.07
N PHE A 564 -18.81 -21.21 -12.60
CA PHE A 564 -18.72 -19.88 -11.98
C PHE A 564 -20.07 -19.16 -12.08
N ASN A 565 -20.54 -18.60 -10.96
CA ASN A 565 -21.78 -17.82 -10.94
C ASN A 565 -21.45 -16.32 -11.05
N LEU A 566 -21.72 -15.73 -12.21
CA LEU A 566 -21.46 -14.32 -12.51
C LEU A 566 -22.77 -13.52 -12.44
N ILE A 567 -22.91 -12.70 -11.40
CA ILE A 567 -24.06 -11.79 -11.25
C ILE A 567 -23.62 -10.37 -11.59
N ALA A 568 -24.30 -9.78 -12.57
CA ALA A 568 -24.15 -8.39 -12.98
C ALA A 568 -25.44 -7.62 -12.70
N ILE A 569 -25.32 -6.37 -12.24
CA ILE A 569 -26.43 -5.43 -12.07
C ILE A 569 -25.99 -4.15 -12.78
N VAL A 570 -26.74 -3.71 -13.79
CA VAL A 570 -26.28 -2.62 -14.66
C VAL A 570 -27.45 -1.82 -15.21
N ASP A 571 -27.28 -0.50 -15.29
CA ASP A 571 -28.13 0.34 -16.14
C ASP A 571 -27.72 0.12 -17.61
N PRO A 572 -28.59 -0.41 -18.50
CA PRO A 572 -28.26 -0.68 -19.88
C PRO A 572 -27.86 0.57 -20.69
N VAL A 573 -28.23 1.78 -20.26
CA VAL A 573 -27.79 3.04 -20.92
C VAL A 573 -26.56 3.67 -20.27
N SER A 574 -25.85 2.95 -19.40
CA SER A 574 -24.58 3.41 -18.82
C SER A 574 -23.36 3.10 -19.70
N ARG A 575 -22.31 3.93 -19.59
CA ARG A 575 -20.98 3.61 -20.17
C ARG A 575 -20.37 2.32 -19.60
N GLY A 576 -20.82 1.86 -18.43
CA GLY A 576 -20.43 0.58 -17.84
C GLY A 576 -20.98 -0.62 -18.61
N ALA A 577 -22.25 -0.59 -19.01
CA ALA A 577 -22.89 -1.64 -19.80
C ALA A 577 -22.16 -1.89 -21.14
N GLN A 578 -21.70 -0.81 -21.80
CA GLN A 578 -20.93 -0.88 -23.05
C GLN A 578 -19.63 -1.70 -22.92
N LYS A 579 -19.00 -1.70 -21.74
CA LYS A 579 -17.81 -2.54 -21.45
C LYS A 579 -18.18 -3.95 -20.99
N LEU A 580 -19.20 -4.05 -20.14
CA LEU A 580 -19.55 -5.29 -19.44
C LEU A 580 -20.10 -6.38 -20.36
N GLY A 581 -20.91 -6.02 -21.37
CA GLY A 581 -21.49 -6.97 -22.31
C GLY A 581 -20.45 -7.85 -23.04
N PRO A 582 -19.45 -7.27 -23.72
CA PRO A 582 -18.34 -8.01 -24.31
C PRO A 582 -17.57 -8.87 -23.30
N ILE A 583 -17.24 -8.32 -22.11
CA ILE A 583 -16.48 -9.05 -21.08
C ILE A 583 -17.23 -10.31 -20.63
N LEU A 584 -18.52 -10.19 -20.29
CA LEU A 584 -19.34 -11.33 -19.86
C LEU A 584 -19.47 -12.39 -20.96
N LYS A 585 -19.60 -11.97 -22.24
CA LYS A 585 -19.63 -12.91 -23.37
C LYS A 585 -18.30 -13.66 -23.51
N THR A 586 -17.17 -12.96 -23.52
CA THR A 586 -15.85 -13.58 -23.66
C THR A 586 -15.56 -14.54 -22.50
N LEU A 587 -15.94 -14.17 -21.26
CA LEU A 587 -15.86 -15.08 -20.11
C LEU A 587 -16.76 -16.31 -20.27
N GLN A 588 -18.01 -16.15 -20.71
CA GLN A 588 -18.96 -17.25 -20.93
C GLN A 588 -18.57 -18.20 -22.08
N GLN A 589 -17.67 -17.77 -22.98
CA GLN A 589 -17.08 -18.62 -24.02
C GLN A 589 -15.73 -19.25 -23.61
N SER A 590 -15.10 -18.79 -22.53
CA SER A 590 -13.75 -19.21 -22.11
C SER A 590 -13.73 -20.00 -20.79
N LEU A 591 -14.81 -19.90 -20.01
CA LEU A 591 -14.99 -20.52 -18.70
C LEU A 591 -16.42 -21.04 -18.58
N ASN A 592 -16.62 -22.13 -17.85
CA ASN A 592 -17.96 -22.64 -17.57
C ASN A 592 -18.69 -21.68 -16.59
N CYS A 593 -19.54 -20.79 -17.12
CA CYS A 593 -20.13 -19.68 -16.38
C CYS A 593 -21.66 -19.63 -16.49
N ASN A 594 -22.35 -19.66 -15.35
CA ASN A 594 -23.75 -19.26 -15.23
C ASN A 594 -23.81 -17.72 -15.04
N VAL A 595 -24.36 -17.00 -16.02
CA VAL A 595 -24.36 -15.53 -16.03
C VAL A 595 -25.79 -15.00 -15.85
N LYS A 596 -26.01 -14.14 -14.85
CA LYS A 596 -27.27 -13.42 -14.63
C LYS A 596 -27.02 -11.91 -14.67
N VAL A 597 -27.66 -11.22 -15.60
CA VAL A 597 -27.53 -9.76 -15.82
C VAL A 597 -28.84 -9.07 -15.52
N PHE A 598 -28.94 -8.41 -14.36
CA PHE A 598 -30.07 -7.57 -14.00
C PHE A 598 -29.96 -6.20 -14.69
N LEU A 599 -31.05 -5.77 -15.33
CA LEU A 599 -31.18 -4.46 -15.97
C LEU A 599 -31.88 -3.49 -15.01
N ASN A 600 -31.11 -2.55 -14.45
CA ASN A 600 -31.58 -1.59 -13.46
C ASN A 600 -31.50 -0.17 -14.03
N CYS A 601 -32.48 0.18 -14.86
CA CYS A 601 -32.58 1.47 -15.54
C CYS A 601 -32.89 2.62 -14.58
N LEU A 602 -32.50 3.85 -14.95
CA LEU A 602 -33.02 5.08 -14.33
C LEU A 602 -34.33 5.51 -14.99
N ASP A 603 -35.36 5.85 -14.20
CA ASP A 603 -36.69 6.28 -14.68
C ASP A 603 -36.63 7.48 -15.64
N LYS A 604 -35.67 8.40 -15.42
CA LYS A 604 -35.52 9.65 -16.17
C LYS A 604 -34.04 10.00 -16.28
N ASN A 605 -33.64 10.43 -17.46
CA ASN A 605 -32.35 11.06 -17.73
C ASN A 605 -32.58 12.52 -18.12
N SER A 606 -31.73 13.44 -17.66
CA SER A 606 -31.81 14.88 -17.97
C SER A 606 -31.20 15.25 -19.33
N ASP A 607 -30.37 14.36 -19.88
CA ASP A 607 -29.62 14.49 -21.13
C ASP A 607 -29.44 13.08 -21.73
N MET A 608 -28.97 12.97 -22.97
CA MET A 608 -28.71 11.68 -23.62
C MET A 608 -27.53 10.95 -22.94
N PRO A 609 -27.74 9.78 -22.30
CA PRO A 609 -26.73 9.15 -21.44
C PRO A 609 -25.57 8.52 -22.21
N LEU A 610 -25.81 8.04 -23.45
CA LEU A 610 -24.79 7.53 -24.36
C LEU A 610 -24.63 8.45 -25.57
N LYS A 611 -23.52 9.21 -25.59
CA LYS A 611 -23.15 10.11 -26.71
C LYS A 611 -22.06 9.52 -27.62
N SER A 612 -21.71 8.24 -27.43
CA SER A 612 -20.53 7.61 -28.03
C SER A 612 -20.78 6.16 -28.46
N PHE A 613 -20.36 5.82 -29.69
CA PHE A 613 -20.23 4.44 -30.13
C PHE A 613 -19.04 3.78 -29.41
N TYR A 614 -19.15 2.50 -29.06
CA TYR A 614 -18.13 1.80 -28.29
C TYR A 614 -17.86 0.39 -28.83
N ARG A 615 -16.59 -0.04 -28.76
CA ARG A 615 -16.12 -1.40 -28.98
C ARG A 615 -15.10 -1.74 -27.90
N PHE A 616 -15.21 -2.94 -27.34
CA PHE A 616 -14.19 -3.52 -26.48
C PHE A 616 -13.41 -4.56 -27.28
N VAL A 617 -12.08 -4.56 -27.14
CA VAL A 617 -11.18 -5.47 -27.88
C VAL A 617 -10.73 -6.57 -26.91
N PHE A 618 -11.46 -7.69 -26.90
CA PHE A 618 -11.20 -8.81 -26.01
C PHE A 618 -11.80 -10.11 -26.58
N GLU A 619 -11.04 -10.75 -27.45
CA GLU A 619 -11.43 -12.00 -28.12
C GLU A 619 -11.24 -13.22 -27.20
N PRO A 620 -12.09 -14.27 -27.28
CA PRO A 620 -11.96 -15.47 -26.45
C PRO A 620 -10.83 -16.42 -26.88
N GLN A 621 -10.35 -16.29 -28.12
CA GLN A 621 -9.38 -17.20 -28.74
C GLN A 621 -8.44 -16.42 -29.66
N LEU A 622 -7.23 -16.96 -29.87
CA LEU A 622 -6.28 -16.42 -30.85
C LEU A 622 -6.83 -16.61 -32.27
N GLN A 623 -6.82 -15.53 -33.05
CA GLN A 623 -7.17 -15.57 -34.47
C GLN A 623 -5.88 -15.68 -35.29
N PHE A 624 -5.91 -16.46 -36.37
CA PHE A 624 -4.76 -16.66 -37.26
C PHE A 624 -5.09 -16.22 -38.68
N SER A 625 -4.09 -15.72 -39.40
CA SER A 625 -4.15 -15.51 -40.85
C SER A 625 -4.10 -16.85 -41.60
N THR A 626 -4.37 -16.81 -42.92
CA THR A 626 -4.13 -17.93 -43.84
C THR A 626 -2.70 -18.47 -43.77
N ASP A 627 -1.76 -17.60 -43.41
CA ASP A 627 -0.33 -17.84 -43.46
C ASP A 627 0.23 -18.28 -42.09
N GLY A 628 -0.66 -18.65 -41.15
CA GLY A 628 -0.34 -19.14 -39.80
C GLY A 628 0.12 -18.06 -38.81
N ARG A 629 0.19 -16.79 -39.21
CA ARG A 629 0.55 -15.68 -38.30
C ARG A 629 -0.63 -15.31 -37.42
N VAL A 630 -0.39 -14.95 -36.16
CA VAL A 630 -1.45 -14.44 -35.27
C VAL A 630 -1.94 -13.08 -35.77
N ASN A 631 -3.26 -12.94 -35.95
CA ASN A 631 -3.90 -11.67 -36.25
C ASN A 631 -4.12 -10.88 -34.94
N GLY A 632 -3.68 -9.63 -34.92
CA GLY A 632 -3.97 -8.71 -33.81
C GLY A 632 -5.47 -8.39 -33.71
N ALA A 633 -6.02 -8.38 -32.49
CA ALA A 633 -7.41 -8.03 -32.25
C ALA A 633 -7.65 -6.54 -32.52
N MET A 634 -8.70 -6.19 -33.29
CA MET A 634 -8.91 -4.83 -33.79
C MET A 634 -10.32 -4.26 -33.51
N ALA A 635 -10.39 -2.96 -33.20
CA ALA A 635 -11.66 -2.26 -32.95
C ALA A 635 -12.37 -1.84 -34.24
N LYS A 636 -13.07 -2.78 -34.91
CA LYS A 636 -13.78 -2.48 -36.17
C LYS A 636 -15.16 -1.86 -35.93
N PHE A 637 -15.36 -0.63 -36.44
CA PHE A 637 -16.66 0.03 -36.53
C PHE A 637 -17.21 -0.05 -37.96
N THR A 638 -18.52 -0.24 -38.10
CA THR A 638 -19.22 -0.35 -39.40
C THR A 638 -20.56 0.36 -39.33
N LYS A 639 -21.03 0.92 -40.45
CA LYS A 639 -22.30 1.67 -40.55
C LYS A 639 -22.43 2.83 -39.54
N LEU A 640 -21.32 3.54 -39.29
CA LEU A 640 -21.33 4.82 -38.55
C LEU A 640 -22.04 5.92 -39.37
N PRO A 641 -22.64 6.94 -38.73
CA PRO A 641 -23.20 8.10 -39.42
C PRO A 641 -22.09 8.90 -40.10
N THR A 642 -22.24 9.23 -41.38
CA THR A 642 -21.13 9.79 -42.19
C THR A 642 -21.03 11.31 -42.14
N SER A 643 -22.16 11.99 -41.94
CA SER A 643 -22.28 13.44 -41.93
C SER A 643 -21.99 14.06 -40.56
N SER A 644 -22.07 13.28 -39.48
CA SER A 644 -21.68 13.67 -38.13
C SER A 644 -20.16 13.85 -38.03
N LEU A 645 -19.73 14.82 -37.22
CA LEU A 645 -18.35 14.89 -36.76
C LEU A 645 -18.15 13.85 -35.64
N LEU A 646 -17.06 13.09 -35.69
CA LEU A 646 -16.72 12.03 -34.75
C LEU A 646 -15.29 12.23 -34.23
N THR A 647 -15.07 11.92 -32.96
CA THR A 647 -13.76 11.94 -32.30
C THR A 647 -13.42 10.51 -31.88
N GLN A 648 -12.25 10.01 -32.26
CA GLN A 648 -11.77 8.70 -31.84
C GLN A 648 -11.03 8.80 -30.51
N TYR A 649 -11.39 7.96 -29.54
CA TYR A 649 -10.78 7.95 -28.20
C TYR A 649 -10.58 6.52 -27.69
N ILE A 650 -9.40 6.23 -27.13
CA ILE A 650 -9.07 4.91 -26.57
C ILE A 650 -9.22 4.92 -25.05
N HIS A 651 -10.13 4.07 -24.56
CA HIS A 651 -10.29 3.77 -23.13
C HIS A 651 -9.32 2.66 -22.68
N ALA A 652 -8.02 2.94 -22.73
CA ALA A 652 -6.99 2.06 -22.20
C ALA A 652 -7.07 1.95 -20.66
N PRO A 653 -6.49 0.90 -20.05
CA PRO A 653 -6.25 0.83 -18.61
C PRO A 653 -5.49 2.05 -18.07
N GLU A 654 -5.65 2.31 -16.77
CA GLU A 654 -5.11 3.52 -16.16
C GLU A 654 -3.59 3.46 -16.00
N ASN A 655 -3.01 2.29 -15.76
CA ASN A 655 -1.56 2.08 -15.73
C ASN A 655 -0.90 1.99 -17.12
N TRP A 656 -1.64 2.23 -18.22
CA TRP A 656 -1.11 2.15 -19.58
C TRP A 656 -0.97 3.56 -20.18
N LEU A 657 0.20 3.89 -20.73
CA LEU A 657 0.41 5.05 -21.58
C LEU A 657 0.35 4.60 -23.04
N VAL A 658 -0.72 4.98 -23.72
CA VAL A 658 -1.00 4.62 -25.12
C VAL A 658 -1.00 5.89 -25.96
N GLU A 659 -0.32 5.87 -27.10
CA GLU A 659 -0.33 6.96 -28.08
C GLU A 659 -0.76 6.48 -29.48
N VAL A 660 -1.11 7.42 -30.35
CA VAL A 660 -1.29 7.16 -31.78
C VAL A 660 0.07 7.21 -32.48
N VAL A 661 0.41 6.15 -33.21
CA VAL A 661 1.68 6.06 -33.98
C VAL A 661 1.47 6.26 -35.48
N ARG A 662 0.29 5.93 -36.01
CA ARG A 662 0.01 6.11 -37.44
C ARG A 662 -1.47 6.41 -37.71
N SER A 663 -1.74 7.53 -38.37
CA SER A 663 -2.99 7.76 -39.10
C SER A 663 -2.80 8.93 -40.08
N VAL A 664 -3.54 8.89 -41.19
CA VAL A 664 -3.56 9.94 -42.23
C VAL A 664 -4.65 10.98 -41.95
N TYR A 665 -5.64 10.63 -41.12
CA TYR A 665 -6.82 11.47 -40.86
C TYR A 665 -6.75 12.12 -39.48
N ASP A 666 -7.35 13.31 -39.37
CA ASP A 666 -7.55 13.98 -38.09
C ASP A 666 -8.52 13.15 -37.23
N LEU A 667 -7.98 12.49 -36.19
CA LEU A 667 -8.75 11.60 -35.32
C LEU A 667 -9.68 12.35 -34.36
N ASP A 668 -9.52 13.67 -34.20
CA ASP A 668 -10.44 14.49 -33.41
C ASP A 668 -11.63 14.99 -34.23
N ASN A 669 -11.42 15.22 -35.53
CA ASN A 669 -12.37 15.84 -36.45
C ASN A 669 -12.78 14.91 -37.61
N ILE A 670 -13.03 13.63 -37.33
CA ILE A 670 -13.40 12.64 -38.35
C ILE A 670 -14.80 12.97 -38.91
N LYS A 671 -14.89 13.22 -40.21
CA LYS A 671 -16.15 13.28 -40.95
C LYS A 671 -16.09 12.31 -42.13
N LEU A 672 -16.86 11.22 -42.08
CA LEU A 672 -16.70 10.12 -43.04
C LEU A 672 -17.18 10.47 -44.46
N ASP A 673 -18.06 11.46 -44.62
CA ASP A 673 -18.39 12.05 -45.95
C ASP A 673 -17.12 12.51 -46.72
N ASN A 674 -16.04 12.84 -46.01
CA ASN A 674 -14.79 13.32 -46.59
C ASN A 674 -13.73 12.21 -46.77
N VAL A 675 -14.08 10.94 -46.53
CA VAL A 675 -13.14 9.81 -46.40
C VAL A 675 -13.49 8.69 -47.39
N ALA A 676 -12.60 8.45 -48.36
CA ALA A 676 -12.91 7.58 -49.51
C ALA A 676 -12.88 6.05 -49.23
N ILE A 677 -12.00 5.58 -48.34
CA ILE A 677 -11.72 4.14 -48.13
C ILE A 677 -12.03 3.69 -46.68
N GLY A 678 -12.44 4.63 -45.83
CA GLY A 678 -12.55 4.47 -44.37
C GLY A 678 -11.33 5.02 -43.63
N VAL A 679 -11.47 5.15 -42.30
CA VAL A 679 -10.39 5.62 -41.41
C VAL A 679 -9.65 4.42 -40.84
N HIS A 680 -8.32 4.47 -40.90
CA HIS A 680 -7.41 3.52 -40.25
C HIS A 680 -6.48 4.26 -39.28
N SER A 681 -6.11 3.61 -38.19
CA SER A 681 -5.36 4.21 -37.08
C SER A 681 -4.64 3.13 -36.28
N GLU A 682 -3.34 3.28 -36.08
CA GLU A 682 -2.50 2.37 -35.30
C GLU A 682 -2.02 3.10 -34.03
N PHE A 683 -2.05 2.37 -32.92
CA PHE A 683 -1.75 2.87 -31.57
C PHE A 683 -0.78 1.92 -30.87
N GLU A 684 0.13 2.46 -30.08
CA GLU A 684 1.16 1.72 -29.37
C GLU A 684 1.03 1.89 -27.84
N LEU A 685 1.31 0.83 -27.08
CA LEU A 685 1.49 0.87 -25.64
C LEU A 685 2.95 1.22 -25.34
N GLU A 686 3.25 2.52 -25.36
CA GLU A 686 4.60 3.07 -25.17
C GLU A 686 5.20 2.67 -23.82
N HIS A 687 4.40 2.79 -22.74
CA HIS A 687 4.84 2.52 -21.38
C HIS A 687 3.74 1.94 -20.48
N LEU A 688 4.18 1.20 -19.46
CA LEU A 688 3.43 0.92 -18.25
C LEU A 688 3.79 1.96 -17.17
N LEU A 689 2.86 2.19 -16.24
CA LEU A 689 3.10 3.04 -15.06
C LEU A 689 3.48 2.18 -13.86
N LEU A 690 4.62 2.52 -13.26
CA LEU A 690 4.91 2.21 -11.87
C LEU A 690 4.36 3.36 -11.03
N GLU A 691 3.25 3.13 -10.34
CA GLU A 691 2.63 4.11 -9.44
C GLU A 691 3.07 3.86 -8.00
N GLY A 692 2.92 4.87 -7.13
CA GLY A 692 3.10 4.65 -5.71
C GLY A 692 2.57 5.76 -4.82
N HIS A 693 2.52 5.45 -3.53
CA HIS A 693 2.16 6.34 -2.45
C HIS A 693 3.30 6.35 -1.42
N CYS A 694 3.91 7.52 -1.22
CA CYS A 694 5.02 7.71 -0.31
C CYS A 694 4.60 8.48 0.95
N PHE A 695 4.95 7.97 2.12
CA PHE A 695 4.66 8.58 3.42
C PHE A 695 5.90 8.53 4.32
N GLU A 696 6.01 9.50 5.22
CA GLU A 696 6.99 9.50 6.30
C GLU A 696 6.62 8.37 7.29
N ALA A 697 7.59 7.50 7.61
CA ALA A 697 7.35 6.23 8.32
C ALA A 697 6.84 6.40 9.76
N VAL A 698 7.14 7.57 10.33
CA VAL A 698 6.85 8.03 11.69
C VAL A 698 5.55 8.85 11.65
N ILE A 699 5.62 10.10 11.18
CA ILE A 699 4.53 11.09 11.17
C ILE A 699 3.36 10.73 10.23
N GLY A 700 3.54 9.75 9.32
CA GLY A 700 2.52 9.34 8.35
C GLY A 700 2.21 10.37 7.25
N ASN A 701 2.83 11.54 7.28
CA ASN A 701 2.61 12.62 6.30
C ASN A 701 3.32 12.35 4.96
N PRO A 702 2.75 12.78 3.83
CA PRO A 702 3.45 12.79 2.53
C PRO A 702 4.73 13.66 2.56
N PRO A 703 5.92 13.12 2.20
CA PRO A 703 7.15 13.89 2.06
C PRO A 703 7.11 14.68 0.74
N ARG A 704 6.30 15.74 0.73
CA ARG A 704 6.03 16.60 -0.44
C ARG A 704 7.32 17.04 -1.15
N GLY A 705 7.39 16.84 -2.47
CA GLY A 705 8.54 17.21 -3.28
C GLY A 705 9.75 16.27 -3.17
N LEU A 706 9.65 15.15 -2.44
CA LEU A 706 10.69 14.11 -2.42
C LEU A 706 10.91 13.57 -3.83
N GLN A 707 12.17 13.56 -4.25
CA GLN A 707 12.56 13.24 -5.62
C GLN A 707 12.95 11.76 -5.72
N ILE A 708 12.30 11.03 -6.63
CA ILE A 708 12.48 9.59 -6.84
C ILE A 708 12.92 9.36 -8.28
N THR A 709 13.90 8.48 -8.48
CA THR A 709 14.45 8.08 -9.77
C THR A 709 14.25 6.59 -10.03
N LEU A 710 14.00 6.23 -11.29
CA LEU A 710 13.99 4.86 -11.78
C LEU A 710 15.02 4.69 -12.90
N GLY A 711 15.64 3.52 -12.94
CA GLY A 711 16.56 3.12 -14.01
C GLY A 711 16.86 1.62 -13.98
N THR A 712 17.95 1.21 -14.62
CA THR A 712 18.50 -0.15 -14.58
C THR A 712 19.87 -0.14 -13.89
N GLU A 713 20.45 -1.30 -13.58
CA GLU A 713 21.82 -1.36 -13.03
C GLU A 713 22.86 -0.71 -13.97
N LYS A 714 22.65 -0.78 -15.29
CA LYS A 714 23.53 -0.16 -16.30
C LYS A 714 23.33 1.35 -16.42
N GLN A 715 22.09 1.83 -16.27
CA GLN A 715 21.74 3.25 -16.30
C GLN A 715 20.77 3.55 -15.16
N PRO A 716 21.26 3.90 -13.95
CA PRO A 716 20.44 4.03 -12.74
C PRO A 716 19.55 5.29 -12.70
N LEU A 717 19.64 6.14 -13.73
CA LEU A 717 18.83 7.33 -13.90
C LEU A 717 18.33 7.35 -15.36
N MET A 718 17.05 7.00 -15.55
CA MET A 718 16.36 7.01 -16.85
C MET A 718 15.12 7.90 -16.80
N VAL A 719 14.36 7.86 -15.70
CA VAL A 719 13.22 8.75 -15.44
C VAL A 719 13.21 9.19 -13.98
N ASP A 720 12.71 10.41 -13.73
CA ASP A 720 12.54 10.96 -12.39
C ASP A 720 11.12 11.53 -12.17
N THR A 721 10.75 11.69 -10.90
CA THR A 721 9.43 12.19 -10.48
C THR A 721 9.50 12.83 -9.10
N ILE A 722 8.43 13.48 -8.67
CA ILE A 722 8.27 13.99 -7.30
C ILE A 722 7.02 13.44 -6.61
N VAL A 723 7.14 13.23 -5.30
CA VAL A 723 6.02 12.89 -4.41
C VAL A 723 5.09 14.10 -4.24
N MET A 724 3.83 13.96 -4.66
CA MET A 724 2.78 14.97 -4.44
C MET A 724 2.38 15.05 -2.97
N ALA A 725 1.99 16.25 -2.50
CA ALA A 725 1.37 16.37 -1.17
C ALA A 725 -0.01 15.68 -1.13
N ASN A 726 -0.71 15.57 -2.26
CA ASN A 726 -1.93 14.77 -2.35
C ASN A 726 -1.60 13.26 -2.27
N LEU A 727 -1.98 12.63 -1.16
CA LEU A 727 -1.87 11.17 -0.92
C LEU A 727 -0.47 10.57 -1.07
N GLY A 728 0.60 11.38 -1.05
CA GLY A 728 1.95 10.91 -1.32
C GLY A 728 2.16 10.37 -2.73
N TYR A 729 1.27 10.70 -3.67
CA TYR A 729 1.23 10.04 -4.97
C TYR A 729 2.45 10.38 -5.84
N PHE A 730 3.00 9.37 -6.50
CA PHE A 730 3.95 9.51 -7.59
C PHE A 730 3.67 8.50 -8.71
N GLN A 731 4.16 8.78 -9.91
CA GLN A 731 4.20 7.83 -11.02
C GLN A 731 5.53 7.94 -11.77
N LEU A 732 6.00 6.81 -12.29
CA LEU A 732 7.19 6.65 -13.12
C LEU A 732 6.81 5.83 -14.36
N LYS A 733 7.45 6.13 -15.48
CA LYS A 733 7.27 5.39 -16.75
C LYS A 733 8.24 4.22 -16.79
N ALA A 734 7.75 3.04 -17.13
CA ALA A 734 8.56 1.83 -17.17
C ALA A 734 8.00 0.81 -18.17
N ASN A 735 8.84 -0.13 -18.59
CA ASN A 735 8.48 -1.21 -19.51
C ASN A 735 8.72 -2.57 -18.80
N PRO A 736 8.22 -3.71 -19.32
CA PRO A 736 8.47 -5.02 -18.71
C PRO A 736 9.96 -5.31 -18.52
N GLY A 737 10.37 -5.73 -17.32
CA GLY A 737 11.77 -5.92 -16.94
C GLY A 737 12.05 -5.61 -15.46
N GLU A 738 13.33 -5.70 -15.08
CA GLU A 738 13.82 -5.37 -13.74
C GLU A 738 14.29 -3.90 -13.70
N TRP A 739 13.79 -3.15 -12.71
CA TRP A 739 14.10 -1.74 -12.49
C TRP A 739 14.66 -1.50 -11.10
N VAL A 740 15.53 -0.49 -10.98
CA VAL A 740 16.12 -0.04 -9.73
C VAL A 740 15.52 1.32 -9.36
N LEU A 741 14.84 1.38 -8.22
CA LEU A 741 14.20 2.57 -7.67
C LEU A 741 15.09 3.18 -6.58
N ARG A 742 15.39 4.48 -6.67
CA ARG A 742 16.29 5.19 -5.73
C ARG A 742 15.73 6.57 -5.38
N LEU A 743 16.08 7.08 -4.19
CA LEU A 743 15.95 8.51 -3.90
C LEU A 743 16.97 9.29 -4.73
N ARG A 744 16.56 10.42 -5.32
CA ARG A 744 17.46 11.24 -6.14
C ARG A 744 18.58 11.82 -5.28
N GLN A 745 19.81 11.70 -5.78
CA GLN A 745 21.01 12.23 -5.12
C GLN A 745 20.93 13.76 -4.95
N GLY A 746 21.45 14.25 -3.84
CA GLY A 746 21.17 15.59 -3.32
C GLY A 746 20.13 15.58 -2.19
N ARG A 747 19.49 16.71 -1.92
CA ARG A 747 18.64 16.99 -0.74
C ARG A 747 17.59 15.91 -0.37
N SER A 748 17.09 15.13 -1.34
CA SER A 748 16.17 14.01 -1.04
C SER A 748 16.90 12.86 -0.34
N ALA A 749 17.98 12.33 -0.94
CA ALA A 749 18.82 11.30 -0.33
C ALA A 749 19.70 11.81 0.83
N GLU A 750 19.92 13.12 0.94
CA GLU A 750 20.60 13.73 2.11
C GLU A 750 19.72 13.76 3.37
N ILE A 751 18.40 13.94 3.22
CA ILE A 751 17.46 14.05 4.34
C ILE A 751 16.81 12.71 4.67
N TYR A 752 16.46 11.90 3.66
CA TYR A 752 15.66 10.67 3.81
C TYR A 752 16.41 9.40 3.38
N ASP A 753 15.98 8.27 3.95
CA ASP A 753 16.23 6.89 3.48
C ASP A 753 14.90 6.14 3.30
N PHE A 754 14.89 5.07 2.50
CA PHE A 754 13.76 4.14 2.39
C PHE A 754 13.69 3.23 3.62
N THR A 755 12.58 3.29 4.36
CA THR A 755 12.32 2.43 5.52
C THR A 755 11.70 1.11 5.10
N THR A 756 10.67 1.14 4.26
CA THR A 756 9.91 -0.05 3.84
C THR A 756 9.20 0.22 2.52
N ILE A 757 9.27 -0.70 1.57
CA ILE A 757 8.51 -0.62 0.31
C ILE A 757 7.68 -1.88 0.11
N GLY A 758 6.37 -1.76 0.37
CA GLY A 758 5.41 -2.81 0.09
C GLY A 758 4.94 -2.76 -1.38
N GLY A 759 4.99 -3.89 -2.06
CA GLY A 759 4.50 -4.05 -3.44
C GLY A 759 4.51 -5.52 -3.86
N GLN A 760 3.92 -5.82 -5.02
CA GLN A 760 4.15 -7.10 -5.70
C GLN A 760 5.47 -7.01 -6.48
N ASP A 761 6.23 -8.10 -6.52
CA ASP A 761 7.49 -8.24 -7.25
C ASP A 761 8.56 -7.17 -6.88
N VAL A 762 8.65 -6.83 -5.59
CA VAL A 762 9.64 -5.89 -5.02
C VAL A 762 10.64 -6.62 -4.12
N LEU A 763 11.93 -6.30 -4.25
CA LEU A 763 13.01 -6.72 -3.36
C LEU A 763 13.75 -5.47 -2.84
N GLN A 764 13.78 -5.26 -1.52
CA GLN A 764 14.44 -4.11 -0.88
C GLN A 764 15.67 -4.58 -0.10
N ASN A 765 16.86 -4.12 -0.51
CA ASN A 765 18.11 -4.26 0.23
C ASN A 765 18.55 -2.88 0.75
N GLY A 766 17.97 -2.48 1.89
CA GLY A 766 18.17 -1.16 2.47
C GLY A 766 17.59 -0.06 1.57
N ASN A 767 18.47 0.78 1.03
CA ASN A 767 18.12 1.84 0.08
C ASN A 767 18.11 1.41 -1.39
N ASP A 768 18.63 0.21 -1.73
CA ASP A 768 18.59 -0.28 -3.11
C ASP A 768 17.37 -1.18 -3.31
N VAL A 769 16.50 -0.78 -4.23
CA VAL A 769 15.15 -1.32 -4.37
C VAL A 769 14.98 -1.83 -5.79
N LYS A 770 14.90 -3.15 -5.94
CA LYS A 770 14.60 -3.82 -7.21
C LYS A 770 13.09 -4.01 -7.34
N VAL A 771 12.53 -3.59 -8.47
CA VAL A 771 11.10 -3.70 -8.81
C VAL A 771 11.01 -4.39 -10.16
N VAL A 772 10.40 -5.57 -10.21
CA VAL A 772 10.19 -6.30 -11.47
C VAL A 772 8.79 -6.00 -11.99
N ILE A 773 8.70 -5.59 -13.25
CA ILE A 773 7.42 -5.39 -13.94
C ILE A 773 7.18 -6.61 -14.81
N SER A 774 6.45 -7.58 -14.23
CA SER A 774 6.16 -8.90 -14.81
C SER A 774 4.84 -8.95 -15.59
N SER A 775 3.98 -7.94 -15.43
CA SER A 775 2.57 -8.00 -15.84
C SER A 775 2.02 -6.67 -16.38
N LEU A 776 1.01 -6.76 -17.25
CA LEU A 776 0.22 -5.60 -17.71
C LEU A 776 -0.71 -5.01 -16.63
N ARG A 777 -0.78 -5.64 -15.43
CA ARG A 777 -1.51 -5.15 -14.25
C ARG A 777 -0.82 -3.91 -13.65
N SER A 778 -1.59 -3.14 -12.87
CA SER A 778 -1.03 -1.98 -12.17
C SER A 778 -0.08 -2.41 -11.06
N HIS A 779 1.16 -1.96 -11.12
CA HIS A 779 2.13 -2.08 -10.03
C HIS A 779 2.03 -0.80 -9.21
N VAL A 780 1.66 -0.92 -7.92
CA VAL A 780 1.44 0.21 -7.01
C VAL A 780 2.24 0.00 -5.73
N LEU A 781 3.22 0.86 -5.48
CA LEU A 781 4.11 0.80 -4.34
C LEU A 781 3.54 1.55 -3.13
N LYS A 782 3.68 0.97 -1.93
CA LYS A 782 3.51 1.64 -0.64
C LYS A 782 4.89 1.92 -0.06
N VAL A 783 5.38 3.14 -0.24
CA VAL A 783 6.72 3.57 0.18
C VAL A 783 6.64 4.26 1.55
N LYS A 784 7.42 3.78 2.51
CA LYS A 784 7.74 4.49 3.76
C LYS A 784 9.17 5.02 3.70
N VAL A 785 9.37 6.28 4.07
CA VAL A 785 10.69 6.92 4.23
C VAL A 785 10.89 7.48 5.63
N SER A 786 12.12 7.48 6.11
CA SER A 786 12.49 8.03 7.42
C SER A 786 13.56 9.09 7.24
N LYS A 787 13.46 10.21 7.97
CA LYS A 787 14.55 11.19 8.03
C LYS A 787 15.78 10.57 8.70
N LYS A 788 16.96 11.00 8.28
CA LYS A 788 18.22 10.69 8.95
C LYS A 788 18.27 11.35 10.33
N PRO A 789 18.88 10.73 11.35
CA PRO A 789 18.90 11.27 12.72
C PRO A 789 19.43 12.70 12.82
N ASP A 790 20.43 13.06 12.00
CA ASP A 790 21.04 14.39 11.92
C ASP A 790 20.27 15.38 11.02
N LYS A 791 19.08 14.99 10.53
CA LYS A 791 18.27 15.74 9.57
C LYS A 791 16.80 15.91 9.99
N MET A 792 16.40 15.37 11.15
CA MET A 792 15.02 15.42 11.67
C MET A 792 14.36 16.81 11.57
N GLY A 793 15.09 17.86 12.00
CA GLY A 793 14.61 19.25 11.98
C GLY A 793 14.64 19.96 10.63
N MET A 794 15.06 19.32 9.53
CA MET A 794 15.06 19.93 8.19
C MET A 794 13.72 19.68 7.46
N ASP A 795 13.11 20.74 6.92
CA ASP A 795 12.11 20.62 5.85
C ASP A 795 12.85 20.44 4.51
N LEU A 796 12.29 19.63 3.61
CA LEU A 796 12.78 19.47 2.25
C LEU A 796 12.66 20.76 1.42
N LEU A 797 11.76 21.69 1.79
CA LEU A 797 11.42 22.90 1.00
C LEU A 797 11.76 24.25 1.68
N SER A 798 12.56 24.27 2.75
CA SER A 798 12.82 25.46 3.59
C SER A 798 13.33 26.72 2.85
N GLU A 799 13.18 27.90 3.48
CA GLU A 799 13.70 29.16 2.93
C GLU A 799 15.08 29.57 3.45
N ASP A 800 15.45 29.18 4.67
CA ASP A 800 16.72 29.55 5.28
C ASP A 800 17.90 28.70 4.79
N ASP A 801 18.43 29.10 3.64
CA ASP A 801 19.85 28.89 3.36
C ASP A 801 20.43 30.12 2.67
N LYS A 802 21.24 30.90 3.41
CA LYS A 802 21.99 32.05 2.87
C LYS A 802 23.20 31.59 2.06
N SER A 803 23.46 30.29 1.96
CA SER A 803 24.37 29.73 0.95
C SER A 803 23.66 29.62 -0.41
N SER A 804 24.00 30.54 -1.33
CA SER A 804 23.38 30.64 -2.66
C SER A 804 23.76 29.50 -3.64
N GLY A 805 24.28 28.37 -3.14
CA GLY A 805 24.89 27.32 -3.96
C GLY A 805 24.03 26.08 -4.23
N LEU A 806 23.24 25.61 -3.26
CA LEU A 806 22.76 24.21 -3.26
C LEU A 806 21.48 23.92 -4.06
N TRP A 807 20.80 24.94 -4.60
CA TRP A 807 19.78 24.72 -5.64
C TRP A 807 20.38 24.74 -7.06
N ASN A 808 21.65 25.13 -7.24
CA ASN A 808 22.32 25.17 -8.54
C ASN A 808 23.17 23.90 -8.81
N SER A 809 23.33 23.01 -7.83
CA SER A 809 23.87 21.67 -8.06
C SER A 809 22.86 20.73 -8.75
N ILE A 810 21.55 21.01 -8.62
CA ILE A 810 20.45 20.16 -9.11
C ILE A 810 20.44 20.01 -10.65
N SER A 811 21.00 20.99 -11.38
CA SER A 811 21.10 20.97 -12.85
C SER A 811 22.32 20.21 -13.40
N ARG A 812 23.34 19.90 -12.59
CA ARG A 812 24.66 19.47 -13.07
C ARG A 812 24.81 17.98 -13.42
N THR A 813 23.76 17.18 -13.27
CA THR A 813 23.85 15.71 -13.32
C THR A 813 22.77 15.06 -14.20
N PHE A 814 22.42 15.70 -15.32
CA PHE A 814 21.48 15.15 -16.31
C PHE A 814 22.06 15.03 -17.74
N THR A 815 23.34 15.33 -17.92
CA THR A 815 24.08 15.19 -19.18
C THR A 815 25.40 14.48 -18.94
N THR A 816 25.64 13.36 -19.63
CA THR A 816 26.98 12.80 -19.84
C THR A 816 27.63 13.45 -21.07
N ALA A 817 27.65 14.78 -21.05
CA ALA A 817 28.24 15.70 -22.04
C ALA A 817 28.61 17.00 -21.30
N GLU A 818 29.68 17.66 -21.71
CA GLU A 818 30.43 18.66 -20.91
C GLU A 818 29.81 20.08 -20.90
N ASP A 819 28.53 20.23 -21.27
CA ASP A 819 27.84 21.51 -21.43
C ASP A 819 27.31 22.09 -20.10
N SER A 820 28.22 22.56 -19.24
CA SER A 820 27.85 23.28 -18.02
C SER A 820 27.60 24.77 -18.26
N ASP A 821 26.44 25.26 -17.81
CA ASP A 821 25.88 26.63 -17.80
C ASP A 821 24.97 27.02 -18.99
N ASP A 822 25.12 26.47 -20.20
CA ASP A 822 24.36 26.88 -21.41
C ASP A 822 22.82 26.65 -21.38
N GLN A 823 22.30 25.82 -20.48
CA GLN A 823 20.83 25.63 -20.37
C GLN A 823 20.10 26.80 -19.68
N ASP A 824 20.79 27.66 -18.92
CA ASP A 824 20.15 28.82 -18.25
C ASP A 824 19.83 29.98 -19.21
N GLU A 825 20.38 29.98 -20.44
CA GLU A 825 20.07 30.98 -21.46
C GLU A 825 18.85 30.62 -22.34
N LYS A 826 18.33 29.39 -22.24
CA LYS A 826 17.31 28.85 -23.15
C LYS A 826 15.88 29.29 -22.80
N LEU A 827 15.17 29.81 -23.81
CA LEU A 827 13.78 30.22 -23.73
C LEU A 827 12.87 29.00 -23.81
N ASN A 828 12.24 28.63 -22.70
CA ASN A 828 11.39 27.45 -22.58
C ASN A 828 9.91 27.80 -22.80
N ILE A 829 9.29 27.22 -23.83
CA ILE A 829 7.90 27.49 -24.23
C ILE A 829 7.09 26.20 -24.25
N PHE A 830 6.00 26.14 -23.48
CA PHE A 830 5.01 25.06 -23.53
C PHE A 830 3.85 25.43 -24.44
N SER A 831 3.38 24.49 -25.25
CA SER A 831 2.14 24.64 -26.01
C SER A 831 1.49 23.27 -26.27
N LEU A 832 0.26 23.29 -26.79
CA LEU A 832 -0.47 22.08 -27.17
C LEU A 832 -1.41 22.37 -28.34
N ALA A 833 -1.69 21.34 -29.13
CA ALA A 833 -2.70 21.34 -30.17
C ALA A 833 -3.52 20.05 -30.08
N SER A 834 -4.69 20.04 -30.72
CA SER A 834 -5.54 18.85 -30.88
C SER A 834 -6.28 19.00 -32.21
N GLY A 835 -6.04 18.09 -33.15
CA GLY A 835 -6.54 18.17 -34.53
C GLY A 835 -5.71 19.09 -35.45
N HIS A 836 -5.69 18.74 -36.74
CA HIS A 836 -4.75 19.27 -37.74
C HIS A 836 -4.84 20.79 -37.94
N LEU A 837 -6.00 21.40 -37.65
CA LEU A 837 -6.16 22.86 -37.73
C LEU A 837 -5.34 23.59 -36.65
N TYR A 838 -5.41 23.14 -35.40
CA TYR A 838 -4.62 23.74 -34.32
C TYR A 838 -3.14 23.40 -34.47
N GLU A 839 -2.78 22.26 -35.06
CA GLU A 839 -1.40 21.92 -35.38
C GLU A 839 -0.80 22.83 -36.47
N ARG A 840 -1.59 23.24 -37.47
CA ARG A 840 -1.18 24.24 -38.46
C ARG A 840 -0.98 25.61 -37.83
N PHE A 841 -1.86 26.04 -36.94
CA PHE A 841 -1.66 27.25 -36.15
C PHE A 841 -0.41 27.16 -35.27
N LEU A 842 -0.19 26.02 -34.59
CA LEU A 842 0.97 25.77 -33.73
C LEU A 842 2.30 25.98 -34.47
N LYS A 843 2.43 25.47 -35.70
CA LYS A 843 3.61 25.70 -36.56
C LYS A 843 3.83 27.19 -36.83
N ILE A 844 2.77 27.96 -37.05
CA ILE A 844 2.82 29.41 -37.28
C ILE A 844 3.18 30.17 -35.99
N MET A 845 2.63 29.76 -34.84
CA MET A 845 3.02 30.28 -33.51
C MET A 845 4.53 30.09 -33.29
N MET A 846 5.03 28.87 -33.46
CA MET A 846 6.46 28.55 -33.34
C MET A 846 7.33 29.42 -34.26
N LEU A 847 6.98 29.52 -35.54
CA LEU A 847 7.73 30.32 -36.52
C LEU A 847 7.69 31.82 -36.18
N SER A 848 6.57 32.32 -35.66
CA SER A 848 6.45 33.71 -35.21
C SER A 848 7.33 34.00 -33.99
N VAL A 849 7.52 33.05 -33.07
CA VAL A 849 8.47 33.19 -31.96
C VAL A 849 9.90 33.25 -32.47
N ILE A 850 10.32 32.26 -33.28
CA ILE A 850 11.71 32.15 -33.76
C ILE A 850 12.15 33.40 -34.53
N LYS A 851 11.23 34.03 -35.29
CA LYS A 851 11.53 35.26 -36.04
C LYS A 851 11.61 36.54 -35.18
N HIS A 852 11.15 36.53 -33.93
CA HIS A 852 11.14 37.71 -33.04
C HIS A 852 12.03 37.58 -31.80
N THR A 853 12.72 36.46 -31.59
CA THR A 853 13.76 36.32 -30.54
C THR A 853 15.14 36.05 -31.13
N LYS A 854 16.19 36.37 -30.37
CA LYS A 854 17.58 35.94 -30.61
C LYS A 854 18.07 34.94 -29.56
N SER A 855 17.23 34.56 -28.61
CA SER A 855 17.58 33.57 -27.58
C SER A 855 17.38 32.15 -28.15
N PRO A 856 18.22 31.17 -27.80
CA PRO A 856 17.96 29.78 -28.17
C PRO A 856 16.64 29.31 -27.55
N VAL A 857 15.77 28.69 -28.35
CA VAL A 857 14.40 28.32 -27.95
C VAL A 857 14.27 26.81 -27.81
N LYS A 858 13.61 26.38 -26.73
CA LYS A 858 13.15 25.00 -26.55
C LYS A 858 11.63 24.96 -26.40
N PHE A 859 10.96 24.29 -27.32
CA PHE A 859 9.53 24.05 -27.27
C PHE A 859 9.21 22.74 -26.53
N TRP A 860 8.09 22.73 -25.81
CA TRP A 860 7.59 21.60 -25.05
C TRP A 860 6.15 21.33 -25.49
N PHE A 861 5.84 20.08 -25.83
CA PHE A 861 4.50 19.71 -26.31
C PHE A 861 3.95 18.48 -25.59
N LEU A 862 2.62 18.44 -25.41
CA LEU A 862 1.93 17.33 -24.75
C LEU A 862 1.70 16.15 -25.73
N LYS A 863 2.58 15.14 -25.70
CA LYS A 863 2.73 14.07 -26.71
C LYS A 863 1.39 13.47 -27.19
N ASN A 864 0.54 13.08 -26.25
CA ASN A 864 -0.70 12.30 -26.49
C ASN A 864 -1.78 13.02 -27.32
N TYR A 865 -1.61 14.31 -27.63
CA TYR A 865 -2.61 15.13 -28.32
C TYR A 865 -2.19 15.54 -29.73
N LEU A 866 -0.92 15.32 -30.09
CA LEU A 866 -0.40 15.59 -31.43
C LEU A 866 -0.66 14.42 -32.38
N SER A 867 -0.97 14.72 -33.64
CA SER A 867 -1.00 13.76 -34.73
C SER A 867 0.39 13.16 -35.01
N PRO A 868 0.48 11.95 -35.59
CA PRO A 868 1.73 11.43 -36.15
C PRO A 868 2.34 12.42 -37.16
N THR A 869 1.52 12.94 -38.08
CA THR A 869 1.88 13.94 -39.08
C THR A 869 2.63 15.18 -38.52
N LEU A 870 2.29 15.62 -37.30
CA LEU A 870 3.03 16.69 -36.63
C LEU A 870 4.30 16.16 -35.94
N LYS A 871 4.22 15.03 -35.22
CA LYS A 871 5.39 14.41 -34.56
C LYS A 871 6.52 14.12 -35.56
N ASP A 872 6.18 13.63 -36.75
CA ASP A 872 7.12 13.30 -37.83
C ASP A 872 7.70 14.57 -38.49
N PHE A 873 6.94 15.68 -38.51
CA PHE A 873 7.38 16.96 -39.09
C PHE A 873 8.27 17.79 -38.15
N LEU A 874 8.10 17.65 -36.82
CA LEU A 874 8.86 18.41 -35.82
C LEU A 874 10.40 18.29 -35.95
N PRO A 875 11.02 17.12 -36.18
CA PRO A 875 12.47 17.00 -36.41
C PRO A 875 12.99 17.88 -37.55
N HIS A 876 12.28 17.89 -38.68
CA HIS A 876 12.68 18.67 -39.85
C HIS A 876 12.50 20.17 -39.63
N MET A 877 11.40 20.56 -38.98
CA MET A 877 11.14 21.95 -38.61
C MET A 877 12.19 22.47 -37.61
N ALA A 878 12.56 21.67 -36.61
CA ALA A 878 13.62 21.98 -35.65
C ALA A 878 14.99 22.19 -36.33
N LYS A 879 15.31 21.35 -37.32
CA LYS A 879 16.55 21.42 -38.09
C LYS A 879 16.61 22.64 -39.03
N GLU A 880 15.52 22.99 -39.71
CA GLU A 880 15.50 24.13 -40.66
C GLU A 880 15.51 25.49 -39.92
N TYR A 881 14.82 25.61 -38.78
CA TYR A 881 14.68 26.87 -38.03
C TYR A 881 15.54 26.98 -36.76
N GLY A 882 16.35 25.97 -36.43
CA GLY A 882 17.36 26.04 -35.37
C GLY A 882 16.82 26.10 -33.93
N PHE A 883 15.82 25.26 -33.60
CA PHE A 883 15.26 25.18 -32.24
C PHE A 883 15.27 23.76 -31.66
N GLU A 884 15.22 23.66 -30.34
CA GLU A 884 15.05 22.39 -29.63
C GLU A 884 13.57 22.11 -29.36
N TYR A 885 13.17 20.84 -29.26
CA TYR A 885 11.84 20.47 -28.78
C TYR A 885 11.87 19.21 -27.91
N GLU A 886 10.86 19.03 -27.06
CA GLU A 886 10.67 17.83 -26.24
C GLU A 886 9.18 17.49 -26.10
N LEU A 887 8.86 16.18 -26.12
CA LEU A 887 7.49 15.67 -26.05
C LEU A 887 7.19 15.15 -24.64
N VAL A 888 6.60 16.00 -23.82
CA VAL A 888 6.21 15.68 -22.44
C VAL A 888 4.86 14.98 -22.36
N GLN A 889 4.71 14.13 -21.35
CA GLN A 889 3.54 13.27 -21.18
C GLN A 889 3.49 12.79 -19.73
N TYR A 890 2.32 12.95 -19.10
CA TYR A 890 2.02 12.52 -17.74
C TYR A 890 0.61 11.88 -17.75
N LYS A 891 0.34 10.87 -16.93
CA LYS A 891 -1.00 10.27 -16.83
C LYS A 891 -1.83 10.95 -15.75
N TRP A 892 -3.07 11.28 -16.06
CA TRP A 892 -4.06 11.71 -15.08
C TRP A 892 -4.16 10.71 -13.90
N PRO A 893 -3.87 11.11 -12.64
CA PRO A 893 -3.86 10.20 -11.49
C PRO A 893 -5.24 9.62 -11.17
N ARG A 894 -5.29 8.35 -10.75
CA ARG A 894 -6.56 7.64 -10.45
C ARG A 894 -7.46 8.33 -9.43
N TRP A 895 -6.85 8.96 -8.42
CA TRP A 895 -7.57 9.62 -7.33
C TRP A 895 -8.15 10.98 -7.72
N LEU A 896 -7.66 11.58 -8.81
CA LEU A 896 -8.05 12.89 -9.30
C LEU A 896 -9.21 12.74 -10.30
N HIS A 897 -10.33 13.43 -10.07
CA HIS A 897 -11.56 13.28 -10.85
C HIS A 897 -11.31 13.46 -12.36
N GLN A 898 -11.57 12.44 -13.17
CA GLN A 898 -11.26 12.43 -14.60
C GLN A 898 -12.33 13.18 -15.41
N GLN A 899 -11.90 14.06 -16.32
CA GLN A 899 -12.80 14.69 -17.29
C GLN A 899 -13.19 13.70 -18.39
N THR A 900 -14.47 13.73 -18.81
CA THR A 900 -14.99 12.80 -19.83
C THR A 900 -14.98 13.35 -21.26
N GLU A 901 -14.62 14.62 -21.45
CA GLU A 901 -14.54 15.32 -22.73
C GLU A 901 -13.09 15.71 -23.02
N LYS A 902 -12.58 15.41 -24.23
CA LYS A 902 -11.16 15.62 -24.59
C LYS A 902 -10.70 17.05 -24.32
N GLN A 903 -11.53 18.04 -24.65
CA GLN A 903 -11.26 19.47 -24.44
C GLN A 903 -11.07 19.83 -22.96
N ARG A 904 -11.93 19.30 -22.07
CA ARG A 904 -11.82 19.56 -20.62
C ARG A 904 -10.61 18.87 -20.02
N THR A 905 -10.23 17.69 -20.53
CA THR A 905 -8.97 17.03 -20.16
C THR A 905 -7.74 17.83 -20.60
N ILE A 906 -7.75 18.42 -21.80
CA ILE A 906 -6.70 19.32 -22.30
C ILE A 906 -6.52 20.54 -21.39
N TRP A 907 -7.62 21.21 -21.01
CA TRP A 907 -7.57 22.32 -20.05
C TRP A 907 -7.00 21.90 -18.69
N GLY A 908 -7.30 20.68 -18.23
CA GLY A 908 -6.67 20.11 -17.05
C GLY A 908 -5.15 20.00 -17.17
N TYR A 909 -4.64 19.51 -18.31
CA TYR A 909 -3.19 19.44 -18.55
C TYR A 909 -2.49 20.81 -18.66
N LYS A 910 -3.20 21.88 -19.03
CA LYS A 910 -2.63 23.25 -18.99
C LYS A 910 -2.26 23.69 -17.56
N ILE A 911 -2.97 23.25 -16.52
CA ILE A 911 -2.84 23.84 -15.16
C ILE A 911 -2.55 22.85 -14.03
N LEU A 912 -3.08 21.62 -14.07
CA LEU A 912 -3.09 20.71 -12.91
C LEU A 912 -1.76 19.97 -12.66
N PHE A 913 -0.86 19.95 -13.64
CA PHE A 913 0.35 19.09 -13.63
C PHE A 913 1.65 19.84 -13.95
N LEU A 914 1.65 21.17 -13.96
CA LEU A 914 2.82 22.00 -14.33
C LEU A 914 4.07 21.71 -13.46
N ASP A 915 3.89 21.26 -12.22
CA ASP A 915 4.95 20.84 -11.31
C ASP A 915 5.64 19.53 -11.70
N VAL A 916 4.90 18.60 -12.32
CA VAL A 916 5.32 17.20 -12.60
C VAL A 916 5.44 16.85 -14.08
N LEU A 917 4.90 17.68 -14.98
CA LEU A 917 4.93 17.45 -16.44
C LEU A 917 6.32 17.75 -17.05
N PHE A 918 7.08 18.67 -16.46
CA PHE A 918 8.42 19.06 -16.91
C PHE A 918 9.50 18.51 -15.97
N PRO A 919 10.69 18.16 -16.49
CA PRO A 919 11.82 17.75 -15.65
C PRO A 919 12.26 18.81 -14.63
N LEU A 920 13.02 18.39 -13.62
CA LEU A 920 13.36 19.23 -12.45
C LEU A 920 14.41 20.32 -12.73
N ASN A 921 15.17 20.25 -13.83
CA ASN A 921 16.09 21.31 -14.27
C ASN A 921 15.36 22.53 -14.86
N VAL A 922 14.14 22.38 -15.38
CA VAL A 922 13.38 23.49 -15.96
C VAL A 922 12.93 24.46 -14.86
N LYS A 923 13.50 25.68 -14.85
CA LYS A 923 13.30 26.69 -13.79
C LYS A 923 12.05 27.54 -13.99
N LYS A 924 11.79 27.97 -15.23
CA LYS A 924 10.66 28.82 -15.64
C LYS A 924 10.20 28.38 -17.03
N ILE A 925 8.90 28.46 -17.31
CA ILE A 925 8.31 28.11 -18.61
C ILE A 925 7.19 29.10 -18.99
N ILE A 926 7.02 29.36 -20.27
CA ILE A 926 5.95 30.23 -20.81
C ILE A 926 4.95 29.36 -21.56
N PHE A 927 3.66 29.42 -21.23
CA PHE A 927 2.62 28.84 -22.08
C PHE A 927 2.17 29.84 -23.13
N VAL A 928 2.08 29.40 -24.39
CA VAL A 928 1.50 30.15 -25.52
C VAL A 928 0.48 29.25 -26.22
N ASP A 929 -0.77 29.70 -26.36
CA ASP A 929 -1.79 28.92 -27.09
C ASP A 929 -1.45 28.79 -28.59
N ALA A 930 -1.86 27.66 -29.19
CA ALA A 930 -1.44 27.30 -30.55
C ALA A 930 -1.84 28.31 -31.63
N ASP A 931 -2.92 29.08 -31.41
CA ASP A 931 -3.46 30.08 -32.33
C ASP A 931 -3.10 31.52 -31.97
N GLN A 932 -2.06 31.73 -31.15
CA GLN A 932 -1.41 33.02 -31.00
C GLN A 932 -0.35 33.27 -32.08
N VAL A 933 -0.14 34.55 -32.42
CA VAL A 933 1.02 35.03 -33.18
C VAL A 933 1.81 36.02 -32.34
N VAL A 934 3.12 35.80 -32.26
CA VAL A 934 4.07 36.56 -31.43
C VAL A 934 4.82 37.56 -32.29
N ARG A 935 4.97 38.79 -31.78
CA ARG A 935 5.60 39.95 -32.46
C ARG A 935 6.75 40.59 -31.67
N ALA A 936 7.07 40.06 -30.49
CA ALA A 936 8.09 40.59 -29.57
C ALA A 936 8.95 39.47 -28.98
N ASP A 937 10.10 39.82 -28.40
CA ASP A 937 11.00 38.85 -27.80
C ASP A 937 10.43 38.35 -26.45
N LEU A 938 9.98 37.09 -26.43
CA LEU A 938 9.50 36.41 -25.22
C LEU A 938 10.57 36.28 -24.12
N LYS A 939 11.85 36.59 -24.41
CA LYS A 939 12.89 36.79 -23.38
C LYS A 939 12.46 37.81 -22.32
N GLU A 940 11.70 38.86 -22.69
CA GLU A 940 11.13 39.82 -21.74
C GLU A 940 10.29 39.11 -20.65
N LEU A 941 9.38 38.20 -21.04
CA LEU A 941 8.56 37.42 -20.11
C LEU A 941 9.39 36.40 -19.32
N ALA A 942 10.39 35.78 -19.94
CA ALA A 942 11.31 34.86 -19.25
C ALA A 942 12.12 35.59 -18.16
N THR A 943 12.56 36.82 -18.42
CA THR A 943 13.31 37.64 -17.43
C THR A 943 12.43 38.39 -16.43
N MET A 944 11.11 38.49 -16.65
CA MET A 944 10.22 39.28 -15.80
C MET A 944 10.20 38.80 -14.33
N ASP A 945 10.26 39.77 -13.42
CA ASP A 945 10.01 39.54 -11.99
C ASP A 945 8.50 39.36 -11.70
N LEU A 946 8.17 38.19 -11.14
CA LEU A 946 6.81 37.83 -10.77
C LEU A 946 6.43 38.33 -9.37
N ALA A 947 7.29 39.10 -8.69
CA ALA A 947 7.10 39.64 -7.35
C ALA A 947 6.75 38.56 -6.30
N GLY A 948 7.40 37.40 -6.40
CA GLY A 948 7.20 36.24 -5.51
C GLY A 948 5.99 35.36 -5.82
N ALA A 949 5.16 35.73 -6.81
CA ALA A 949 4.07 34.88 -7.32
C ALA A 949 4.62 33.68 -8.12
N PRO A 950 3.97 32.50 -8.06
CA PRO A 950 4.38 31.32 -8.83
C PRO A 950 4.11 31.44 -10.34
N TYR A 951 3.16 32.28 -10.75
CA TYR A 951 2.82 32.48 -12.16
C TYR A 951 2.24 33.87 -12.45
N ALA A 952 2.27 34.24 -13.72
CA ALA A 952 1.82 35.53 -14.24
C ALA A 952 0.94 35.34 -15.47
N TYR A 953 -0.24 35.97 -15.51
CA TYR A 953 -1.24 35.82 -16.57
C TYR A 953 -1.65 37.19 -17.13
N THR A 954 -2.07 37.22 -18.39
CA THR A 954 -2.63 38.41 -19.03
C THR A 954 -4.10 38.65 -18.62
N PRO A 955 -4.50 39.89 -18.29
CA PRO A 955 -5.89 40.22 -17.99
C PRO A 955 -6.76 40.33 -19.25
N PHE A 956 -8.08 40.22 -19.09
CA PHE A 956 -9.02 40.56 -20.16
C PHE A 956 -8.93 42.03 -20.57
N CYS A 957 -8.88 42.28 -21.88
CA CYS A 957 -8.96 43.63 -22.44
C CYS A 957 -10.28 44.34 -22.09
N ASP A 958 -10.14 45.53 -21.50
CA ASP A 958 -11.26 46.30 -20.97
C ASP A 958 -11.68 47.48 -21.85
N SER A 959 -11.03 47.71 -23.00
CA SER A 959 -11.23 48.92 -23.81
C SER A 959 -12.35 48.88 -24.85
N ARG A 960 -12.67 47.74 -25.52
CA ARG A 960 -13.79 47.69 -26.49
C ARG A 960 -15.15 47.65 -25.77
N LYS A 961 -15.70 48.84 -25.50
CA LYS A 961 -16.97 49.05 -24.74
C LYS A 961 -18.20 48.35 -25.34
N GLU A 962 -18.22 48.11 -26.65
CA GLU A 962 -19.32 47.41 -27.33
C GLU A 962 -19.55 45.98 -26.78
N MET A 963 -18.51 45.37 -26.18
CA MET A 963 -18.59 44.05 -25.55
C MET A 963 -18.90 44.09 -24.05
N ASP A 964 -19.17 45.25 -23.43
CA ASP A 964 -19.41 45.33 -21.98
C ASP A 964 -20.54 44.38 -21.51
N GLY A 965 -21.57 44.17 -22.32
CA GLY A 965 -22.66 43.21 -22.04
C GLY A 965 -22.24 41.73 -21.97
N PHE A 966 -21.07 41.37 -22.53
CA PHE A 966 -20.52 40.01 -22.50
C PHE A 966 -19.46 39.83 -21.39
N ARG A 967 -19.11 40.87 -20.63
CA ARG A 967 -18.06 40.84 -19.60
C ARG A 967 -18.56 40.20 -18.30
N PHE A 968 -18.83 38.90 -18.34
CA PHE A 968 -19.42 38.14 -17.23
C PHE A 968 -18.64 38.26 -15.91
N TRP A 969 -17.31 38.45 -15.96
CA TRP A 969 -16.47 38.65 -14.78
C TRP A 969 -16.75 39.96 -14.02
N LYS A 970 -17.40 40.95 -14.65
CA LYS A 970 -17.81 42.22 -14.03
C LYS A 970 -19.14 42.16 -13.28
N GLN A 971 -19.77 40.99 -13.21
CA GLN A 971 -21.07 40.78 -12.56
C GLN A 971 -21.13 39.47 -11.76
N GLY A 972 -22.21 39.29 -10.99
CA GLY A 972 -22.52 38.05 -10.28
C GLY A 972 -21.39 37.55 -9.37
N TYR A 973 -21.16 36.23 -9.41
CA TYR A 973 -20.17 35.53 -8.60
C TYR A 973 -18.75 36.12 -8.77
N TRP A 974 -18.27 36.25 -10.01
CA TRP A 974 -16.88 36.65 -10.28
C TRP A 974 -16.53 38.03 -9.75
N ARG A 975 -17.43 39.02 -9.90
CA ARG A 975 -17.23 40.36 -9.31
C ARG A 975 -17.04 40.30 -7.79
N ASN A 976 -17.85 39.49 -7.12
CA ASN A 976 -17.83 39.38 -5.66
C ASN A 976 -16.62 38.59 -5.17
N HIS A 977 -16.21 37.56 -5.91
CA HIS A 977 -15.05 36.72 -5.59
C HIS A 977 -13.74 37.47 -5.82
N LEU A 978 -13.56 38.13 -6.96
CA LEU A 978 -12.30 38.80 -7.32
C LEU A 978 -11.97 40.03 -6.46
N GLN A 979 -12.97 40.65 -5.81
CA GLN A 979 -12.81 41.80 -4.90
C GLN A 979 -11.97 42.95 -5.50
N GLY A 980 -12.18 43.26 -6.78
CA GLY A 980 -11.45 44.32 -7.50
C GLY A 980 -10.14 43.89 -8.16
N ARG A 981 -9.73 42.63 -8.04
CA ARG A 981 -8.66 42.04 -8.87
C ARG A 981 -9.15 41.79 -10.29
N SER A 982 -8.23 41.79 -11.26
CA SER A 982 -8.54 41.44 -12.65
C SER A 982 -8.92 39.97 -12.83
N TYR A 983 -9.72 39.70 -13.85
CA TYR A 983 -9.96 38.36 -14.37
C TYR A 983 -9.00 38.08 -15.54
N HIS A 984 -8.37 36.90 -15.53
CA HIS A 984 -7.21 36.58 -16.38
C HIS A 984 -7.50 35.49 -17.42
N ILE A 985 -6.79 35.54 -18.56
CA ILE A 985 -6.94 34.65 -19.73
C ILE A 985 -5.78 33.62 -19.75
N SER A 986 -6.10 32.36 -20.07
CA SER A 986 -5.15 31.22 -20.11
C SER A 986 -4.31 31.10 -21.39
N ALA A 987 -4.47 32.01 -22.35
CA ALA A 987 -3.86 31.90 -23.68
C ALA A 987 -2.37 32.28 -23.69
N LEU A 988 -1.93 33.14 -22.75
CA LEU A 988 -0.53 33.47 -22.50
C LEU A 988 -0.27 33.61 -20.99
N TYR A 989 0.64 32.80 -20.46
CA TYR A 989 1.07 32.92 -19.06
C TYR A 989 2.50 32.42 -18.83
N VAL A 990 3.14 32.90 -17.76
CA VAL A 990 4.51 32.54 -17.35
C VAL A 990 4.44 31.81 -16.01
N VAL A 991 5.19 30.73 -15.84
CA VAL A 991 5.25 29.93 -14.61
C VAL A 991 6.69 29.82 -14.13
N ASP A 992 6.97 30.33 -12.93
CA ASP A 992 8.21 30.03 -12.19
C ASP A 992 8.03 28.64 -11.55
N LEU A 993 8.52 27.61 -12.23
CA LEU A 993 8.39 26.22 -11.77
C LEU A 993 9.11 25.98 -10.43
N LYS A 994 10.19 26.71 -10.14
CA LYS A 994 10.88 26.63 -8.85
C LYS A 994 10.00 27.15 -7.72
N ARG A 995 9.35 28.31 -7.88
CA ARG A 995 8.40 28.86 -6.89
C ARG A 995 7.11 28.04 -6.83
N PHE A 996 6.57 27.61 -7.97
CA PHE A 996 5.36 26.80 -8.10
C PHE A 996 5.45 25.47 -7.34
N ARG A 997 6.53 24.69 -7.58
CA ARG A 997 6.83 23.45 -6.86
C ARG A 997 7.04 23.73 -5.36
N ARG A 998 7.84 24.74 -5.00
CA ARG A 998 8.20 25.09 -3.61
C ARG A 998 7.00 25.45 -2.72
N ILE A 999 5.99 26.15 -3.25
CA ILE A 999 4.77 26.49 -2.47
C ILE A 999 3.65 25.44 -2.58
N ALA A 1000 3.92 24.31 -3.25
CA ALA A 1000 2.95 23.27 -3.60
C ALA A 1000 1.72 23.83 -4.34
N ALA A 1001 1.93 24.72 -5.31
CA ALA A 1001 0.85 25.34 -6.06
C ALA A 1001 0.02 24.30 -6.84
N GLY A 1002 0.68 23.29 -7.43
CA GLY A 1002 0.03 22.17 -8.11
C GLY A 1002 -0.91 21.38 -7.20
N ASP A 1003 -0.46 21.00 -5.99
CA ASP A 1003 -1.29 20.27 -5.02
C ASP A 1003 -2.50 21.09 -4.56
N ARG A 1004 -2.35 22.41 -4.38
CA ARG A 1004 -3.46 23.33 -4.06
C ARG A 1004 -4.48 23.38 -5.19
N LEU A 1005 -4.01 23.52 -6.44
CA LEU A 1005 -4.87 23.56 -7.64
C LEU A 1005 -5.60 22.22 -7.84
N ARG A 1006 -4.91 21.08 -7.68
CA ARG A 1006 -5.50 19.73 -7.71
C ARG A 1006 -6.54 19.51 -6.61
N GLY A 1007 -6.26 19.97 -5.38
CA GLY A 1007 -7.20 19.92 -4.26
C GLY A 1007 -8.48 20.72 -4.50
N GLN A 1008 -8.35 21.97 -4.94
CA GLN A 1008 -9.52 22.82 -5.26
C GLN A 1008 -10.30 22.27 -6.46
N TYR A 1009 -9.61 21.78 -7.49
CA TYR A 1009 -10.24 21.11 -8.62
C TYR A 1009 -11.05 19.87 -8.17
N GLN A 1010 -10.51 19.03 -7.29
CA GLN A 1010 -11.20 17.84 -6.77
C GLN A 1010 -12.50 18.19 -6.00
N ALA A 1011 -12.53 19.34 -5.34
CA ALA A 1011 -13.72 19.83 -4.65
C ALA A 1011 -14.78 20.38 -5.62
N LEU A 1012 -14.37 21.17 -6.63
CA LEU A 1012 -15.28 21.81 -7.58
C LEU A 1012 -15.82 20.84 -8.64
N SER A 1013 -14.96 20.00 -9.22
CA SER A 1013 -15.27 19.17 -10.41
C SER A 1013 -16.38 18.11 -10.23
N GLN A 1014 -16.86 17.90 -9.00
CA GLN A 1014 -18.04 17.06 -8.72
C GLN A 1014 -19.33 17.67 -9.27
N ASP A 1015 -19.41 19.01 -9.39
CA ASP A 1015 -20.41 19.68 -10.23
C ASP A 1015 -19.80 19.96 -11.61
N PRO A 1016 -20.32 19.37 -12.71
CA PRO A 1016 -19.87 19.65 -14.06
C PRO A 1016 -19.93 21.13 -14.47
N ASN A 1017 -20.80 21.92 -13.83
CA ASN A 1017 -21.05 23.32 -14.16
C ASN A 1017 -20.14 24.31 -13.40
N SER A 1018 -19.37 23.83 -12.41
CA SER A 1018 -18.56 24.66 -11.50
C SER A 1018 -17.42 25.42 -12.18
N LEU A 1019 -16.87 24.84 -13.25
CA LEU A 1019 -15.70 25.33 -13.99
C LEU A 1019 -16.04 25.22 -15.48
N ALA A 1020 -16.41 26.35 -16.09
CA ALA A 1020 -16.76 26.43 -17.51
C ALA A 1020 -15.49 26.25 -18.37
N ASN A 1021 -14.49 27.09 -18.14
CA ASN A 1021 -13.17 27.03 -18.75
C ASN A 1021 -12.15 26.66 -17.66
N LEU A 1022 -11.89 25.36 -17.48
CA LEU A 1022 -11.08 24.82 -16.36
C LEU A 1022 -9.69 25.49 -16.22
N ASP A 1023 -9.03 25.81 -17.33
CA ASP A 1023 -7.71 26.46 -17.37
C ASP A 1023 -7.73 27.96 -17.01
N GLN A 1024 -8.91 28.60 -17.01
CA GLN A 1024 -9.12 30.02 -16.70
C GLN A 1024 -9.78 30.20 -15.33
N ASP A 1025 -10.87 29.47 -15.09
CA ASP A 1025 -11.67 29.58 -13.86
C ASP A 1025 -10.86 29.12 -12.64
N LEU A 1026 -10.07 28.04 -12.74
CA LEU A 1026 -9.35 27.51 -11.57
C LEU A 1026 -8.26 28.46 -11.03
N PRO A 1027 -7.37 29.06 -11.85
CA PRO A 1027 -6.46 30.12 -11.39
C PRO A 1027 -7.20 31.33 -10.80
N ASN A 1028 -8.21 31.85 -11.50
CA ASN A 1028 -8.96 33.04 -11.05
C ASN A 1028 -9.76 32.77 -9.76
N ASN A 1029 -10.23 31.54 -9.54
CA ASN A 1029 -10.84 31.11 -8.29
C ASN A 1029 -9.80 31.05 -7.15
N MET A 1030 -8.60 30.52 -7.44
CA MET A 1030 -7.51 30.37 -6.46
C MET A 1030 -6.68 31.63 -6.20
N ILE A 1031 -7.00 32.76 -6.84
CA ILE A 1031 -6.26 34.04 -6.81
C ILE A 1031 -5.89 34.55 -5.40
N HIS A 1032 -6.65 34.19 -4.36
CA HIS A 1032 -6.40 34.56 -2.96
C HIS A 1032 -5.45 33.59 -2.22
N GLN A 1033 -5.38 32.32 -2.64
CA GLN A 1033 -4.52 31.28 -2.04
C GLN A 1033 -3.22 31.03 -2.82
N VAL A 1034 -3.23 31.35 -4.12
CA VAL A 1034 -2.14 31.22 -5.07
C VAL A 1034 -2.09 32.53 -5.85
N ALA A 1035 -1.07 33.35 -5.56
CA ALA A 1035 -0.98 34.70 -6.11
C ALA A 1035 -0.78 34.68 -7.64
N ILE A 1036 -1.40 35.64 -8.33
CA ILE A 1036 -1.24 35.86 -9.77
C ILE A 1036 -0.58 37.21 -9.98
N LYS A 1037 0.53 37.24 -10.72
CA LYS A 1037 1.09 38.49 -11.24
C LYS A 1037 0.34 38.86 -12.51
N THR A 1038 -0.40 39.96 -12.50
CA THR A 1038 -1.05 40.47 -13.72
C THR A 1038 0.02 41.00 -14.68
N LEU A 1039 0.03 40.50 -15.92
CA LEU A 1039 0.93 40.95 -16.99
C LEU A 1039 0.42 42.25 -17.63
N PRO A 1040 1.30 43.11 -18.18
CA PRO A 1040 0.89 44.29 -18.94
C PRO A 1040 0.00 43.95 -20.14
N GLN A 1041 -1.01 44.78 -20.44
CA GLN A 1041 -2.01 44.47 -21.48
C GLN A 1041 -1.43 44.33 -22.90
N GLU A 1042 -0.29 44.98 -23.17
CA GLU A 1042 0.48 44.80 -24.42
C GLU A 1042 0.81 43.32 -24.72
N TRP A 1043 0.88 42.45 -23.71
CA TRP A 1043 1.13 41.02 -23.88
C TRP A 1043 -0.05 40.21 -24.37
N LEU A 1044 -1.26 40.78 -24.49
CA LEU A 1044 -2.37 40.08 -25.14
C LEU A 1044 -3.32 41.06 -25.82
N TRP A 1045 -3.39 40.98 -27.14
CA TRP A 1045 -4.42 41.65 -27.93
C TRP A 1045 -5.33 40.62 -28.62
N CYS A 1046 -6.63 40.90 -28.63
CA CYS A 1046 -7.67 40.11 -29.28
C CYS A 1046 -8.72 41.08 -29.84
N GLU A 1047 -9.13 40.87 -31.09
CA GLU A 1047 -10.05 41.77 -31.80
C GLU A 1047 -11.39 41.92 -31.07
N THR A 1048 -11.90 40.85 -30.46
CA THR A 1048 -13.18 40.88 -29.74
C THR A 1048 -13.16 41.86 -28.57
N TRP A 1049 -12.11 41.92 -27.75
CA TRP A 1049 -12.16 42.65 -26.46
C TRP A 1049 -11.29 43.91 -26.39
N CYS A 1050 -10.24 43.99 -27.20
CA CYS A 1050 -9.34 45.15 -27.28
C CYS A 1050 -9.79 46.10 -28.40
N ASP A 1051 -9.48 47.39 -28.27
CA ASP A 1051 -9.66 48.38 -29.34
C ASP A 1051 -8.65 48.20 -30.50
N ASP A 1052 -8.87 48.86 -31.63
CA ASP A 1052 -8.01 48.71 -32.82
C ASP A 1052 -6.72 49.56 -32.76
N GLU A 1053 -6.62 50.53 -31.85
CA GLU A 1053 -5.40 51.36 -31.69
C GLU A 1053 -4.30 50.61 -30.94
N SER A 1054 -4.68 49.86 -29.90
CA SER A 1054 -3.80 49.02 -29.07
C SER A 1054 -3.13 47.89 -29.85
N LYS A 1055 -3.70 47.47 -30.98
CA LYS A 1055 -3.11 46.50 -31.92
C LYS A 1055 -1.72 46.91 -32.41
N ARG A 1056 -1.39 48.21 -32.37
CA ARG A 1056 -0.08 48.77 -32.79
C ARG A 1056 1.07 48.47 -31.83
N TYR A 1057 0.76 48.22 -30.55
CA TYR A 1057 1.75 47.88 -29.51
C TYR A 1057 1.55 46.46 -28.94
N ALA A 1058 0.72 45.64 -29.59
CA ALA A 1058 0.47 44.26 -29.21
C ALA A 1058 1.71 43.37 -29.45
N LYS A 1059 2.21 42.77 -28.37
CA LYS A 1059 3.37 41.85 -28.35
C LYS A 1059 2.99 40.41 -28.72
N THR A 1060 1.77 39.97 -28.38
CA THR A 1060 1.13 38.80 -29.00
C THR A 1060 -0.32 39.12 -29.38
N ILE A 1061 -0.84 38.40 -30.37
CA ILE A 1061 -2.24 38.49 -30.83
C ILE A 1061 -2.89 37.11 -30.74
N ASP A 1062 -4.07 37.06 -30.14
CA ASP A 1062 -4.88 35.88 -29.88
C ASP A 1062 -6.10 35.81 -30.81
N LEU A 1063 -6.33 34.66 -31.45
CA LEU A 1063 -7.45 34.42 -32.37
C LEU A 1063 -8.73 34.00 -31.63
N CYS A 1064 -9.10 34.85 -30.67
CA CYS A 1064 -10.26 34.74 -29.81
C CYS A 1064 -11.59 34.57 -30.56
N ASN A 1065 -12.50 33.77 -30.00
CA ASN A 1065 -13.85 33.61 -30.54
C ASN A 1065 -14.69 34.88 -30.31
N ASN A 1066 -15.36 35.38 -31.36
CA ASN A 1066 -16.25 36.54 -31.27
C ASN A 1066 -17.71 36.08 -30.99
N PRO A 1067 -18.38 36.56 -29.92
CA PRO A 1067 -19.74 36.14 -29.58
C PRO A 1067 -20.82 36.73 -30.50
N MET A 1068 -20.51 37.78 -31.28
CA MET A 1068 -21.44 38.43 -32.21
C MET A 1068 -21.41 37.82 -33.62
N THR A 1069 -20.33 37.11 -34.01
CA THR A 1069 -20.10 36.68 -35.40
C THR A 1069 -19.52 35.27 -35.52
N LYS A 1070 -20.08 34.44 -36.41
CA LYS A 1070 -19.60 33.06 -36.67
C LYS A 1070 -18.57 32.97 -37.80
N GLU A 1071 -17.55 33.83 -37.78
CA GLU A 1071 -16.41 33.76 -38.71
C GLU A 1071 -15.52 32.55 -38.36
N ALA A 1072 -14.94 31.87 -39.35
CA ALA A 1072 -14.03 30.76 -39.12
C ALA A 1072 -12.63 31.27 -38.74
N LYS A 1073 -11.94 30.62 -37.78
CA LYS A 1073 -10.62 31.07 -37.28
C LYS A 1073 -9.56 31.29 -38.39
N LEU A 1074 -9.59 30.52 -39.49
CA LEU A 1074 -8.69 30.76 -40.63
C LEU A 1074 -8.99 32.06 -41.39
N GLN A 1075 -10.26 32.44 -41.51
CA GLN A 1075 -10.67 33.70 -42.15
C GLN A 1075 -10.29 34.88 -41.25
N ALA A 1076 -10.60 34.77 -39.95
CA ALA A 1076 -10.17 35.74 -38.95
C ALA A 1076 -8.64 35.90 -38.92
N ALA A 1077 -7.86 34.82 -38.94
CA ALA A 1077 -6.39 34.86 -38.99
C ALA A 1077 -5.88 35.71 -40.17
N VAL A 1078 -6.28 35.37 -41.39
CA VAL A 1078 -5.87 36.07 -42.62
C VAL A 1078 -6.33 37.53 -42.63
N ARG A 1079 -7.49 37.84 -42.05
CA ARG A 1079 -8.05 39.20 -41.96
C ARG A 1079 -7.40 40.07 -40.87
N ILE A 1080 -7.02 39.46 -39.75
CA ILE A 1080 -6.48 40.17 -38.58
C ILE A 1080 -4.96 40.33 -38.69
N LEU A 1081 -4.25 39.36 -39.26
CA LEU A 1081 -2.79 39.24 -39.26
C LEU A 1081 -2.26 39.13 -40.69
N PRO A 1082 -1.89 40.24 -41.36
CA PRO A 1082 -1.35 40.19 -42.73
C PRO A 1082 -0.05 39.37 -42.84
N GLU A 1083 0.74 39.27 -41.77
CA GLU A 1083 1.95 38.44 -41.71
C GLU A 1083 1.67 36.93 -41.68
N TRP A 1084 0.45 36.51 -41.31
CA TRP A 1084 0.07 35.10 -41.15
C TRP A 1084 0.20 34.31 -42.46
N ILE A 1085 -0.12 34.94 -43.59
CA ILE A 1085 0.02 34.36 -44.93
C ILE A 1085 1.47 33.97 -45.21
N GLY A 1086 2.42 34.85 -44.89
CA GLY A 1086 3.85 34.61 -45.14
C GLY A 1086 4.39 33.43 -44.32
N TYR A 1087 4.00 33.32 -43.05
CA TYR A 1087 4.38 32.17 -42.23
C TYR A 1087 3.75 30.85 -42.73
N ASP A 1088 2.47 30.90 -43.12
CA ASP A 1088 1.74 29.75 -43.68
C ASP A 1088 2.29 29.29 -45.04
N GLU A 1089 2.77 30.21 -45.88
CA GLU A 1089 3.46 29.90 -47.15
C GLU A 1089 4.85 29.30 -46.93
N GLU A 1090 5.63 29.83 -45.98
CA GLU A 1090 6.96 29.32 -45.65
C GLU A 1090 6.92 27.89 -45.06
N ILE A 1091 5.94 27.62 -44.20
CA ILE A 1091 5.69 26.27 -43.66
C ILE A 1091 5.27 25.30 -44.75
N LYS A 1092 4.40 25.71 -45.70
CA LYS A 1092 4.04 24.88 -46.86
C LYS A 1092 5.23 24.62 -47.78
N ALA A 1093 6.10 25.60 -48.00
CA ALA A 1093 7.29 25.43 -48.82
C ALA A 1093 8.23 24.36 -48.22
N LEU A 1094 8.41 24.37 -46.89
CA LEU A 1094 9.14 23.31 -46.18
C LEU A 1094 8.43 21.95 -46.27
N GLN A 1095 7.10 21.89 -46.13
CA GLN A 1095 6.35 20.64 -46.31
C GLN A 1095 6.49 20.07 -47.73
N LEU A 1096 6.37 20.90 -48.76
CA LEU A 1096 6.53 20.49 -50.16
C LEU A 1096 7.96 20.08 -50.50
N LYS A 1097 8.97 20.71 -49.88
CA LYS A 1097 10.38 20.29 -49.97
C LYS A 1097 10.53 18.86 -49.44
N LEU A 1098 10.06 18.59 -48.23
CA LEU A 1098 10.12 17.27 -47.60
C LEU A 1098 9.31 16.20 -48.34
N GLU A 1099 8.11 16.52 -48.85
CA GLU A 1099 7.33 15.60 -49.69
C GLU A 1099 8.04 15.23 -51.00
N ASN A 1100 8.88 16.10 -51.55
CA ASN A 1100 9.65 15.82 -52.76
C ASN A 1100 10.96 15.08 -52.43
N GLU A 1101 11.65 15.45 -51.35
CA GLU A 1101 12.84 14.73 -50.85
C GLU A 1101 12.49 13.27 -50.52
N ASN A 1102 11.41 13.02 -49.77
CA ASN A 1102 10.94 11.66 -49.45
C ASN A 1102 10.56 10.87 -50.71
N ARG A 1103 9.92 11.50 -51.71
CA ARG A 1103 9.60 10.86 -53.02
C ARG A 1103 10.82 10.63 -53.90
N GLN A 1104 11.98 11.18 -53.57
CA GLN A 1104 13.25 10.89 -54.23
C GLN A 1104 13.94 9.71 -53.54
N THR A 1105 14.03 9.70 -52.21
CA THR A 1105 14.54 8.52 -51.48
C THR A 1105 13.66 7.28 -51.66
N GLU A 1106 12.33 7.40 -51.68
CA GLU A 1106 11.43 6.29 -52.02
C GLU A 1106 11.67 5.74 -53.44
N LYS A 1107 12.23 6.53 -54.37
CA LYS A 1107 12.62 6.04 -55.70
C LYS A 1107 14.01 5.42 -55.68
N GLU A 1108 14.99 6.06 -55.07
CA GLU A 1108 16.35 5.54 -54.97
C GLU A 1108 16.41 4.22 -54.18
N GLU A 1109 15.56 4.04 -53.16
CA GLU A 1109 15.39 2.77 -52.45
C GLU A 1109 14.70 1.69 -53.32
N ASN A 1110 13.68 2.04 -54.11
CA ASN A 1110 13.06 1.07 -55.02
C ASN A 1110 13.97 0.72 -56.21
N GLU A 1111 14.70 1.68 -56.78
CA GLU A 1111 15.68 1.45 -57.84
C GLU A 1111 16.84 0.56 -57.33
N THR A 1112 17.32 0.75 -56.10
CA THR A 1112 18.31 -0.16 -55.49
C THR A 1112 17.74 -1.53 -55.12
N PHE A 1113 16.45 -1.66 -54.81
CA PHE A 1113 15.80 -2.97 -54.66
C PHE A 1113 15.61 -3.69 -56.01
N GLU A 1114 15.25 -2.98 -57.08
CA GLU A 1114 15.16 -3.55 -58.44
C GLU A 1114 16.56 -3.95 -58.96
N ASP A 1115 17.60 -3.15 -58.72
CA ASP A 1115 18.99 -3.52 -59.05
C ASP A 1115 19.49 -4.73 -58.23
N MET A 1116 19.10 -4.87 -56.96
CA MET A 1116 19.41 -6.07 -56.16
C MET A 1116 18.65 -7.31 -56.66
N GLU A 1117 17.39 -7.20 -57.07
CA GLU A 1117 16.67 -8.30 -57.75
C GLU A 1117 17.27 -8.62 -59.13
N ALA A 1118 17.80 -7.63 -59.85
CA ALA A 1118 18.49 -7.83 -61.13
C ALA A 1118 19.83 -8.54 -60.96
N PHE A 1119 20.61 -8.21 -59.92
CA PHE A 1119 21.83 -8.93 -59.55
C PHE A 1119 21.54 -10.36 -59.13
N ALA A 1120 20.53 -10.60 -58.28
CA ALA A 1120 20.14 -11.94 -57.84
C ALA A 1120 19.72 -12.85 -59.02
N LYS A 1121 19.07 -12.29 -60.05
CA LYS A 1121 18.71 -13.02 -61.28
C LYS A 1121 19.88 -13.25 -62.23
N HIS A 1122 21.08 -12.72 -61.94
CA HIS A 1122 22.27 -12.89 -62.77
C HIS A 1122 23.29 -13.92 -62.25
N GLU A 1123 23.09 -14.49 -61.05
CA GLU A 1123 23.90 -15.61 -60.54
C GLU A 1123 23.22 -17.00 -60.70
N GLU A 1124 21.99 -17.08 -61.23
CA GLU A 1124 21.29 -18.35 -61.55
C GLU A 1124 21.13 -18.61 -63.08
N LEU A 1125 22.17 -18.33 -63.88
CA LEU A 1125 22.24 -18.63 -65.33
C LEU A 1125 23.60 -19.18 -65.79
#